data_AF-A0A7V3UBL9-F1
#
_entry.id   AF-A0A7V3UBL9-F1
#
_cell.length_a   1.000
_cell.length_b   1.000
_cell.length_c   1.000
_cell.angle_alpha   90.00
_cell.angle_beta   90.00
_cell.angle_gamma   90.00
#
_symmetry.space_group_name_H-M   'P 1'
#
loop_
_entity.id
_entity.type
_entity.pdbx_description
1 polymer ?
#
loop_
_entity_poly.entity_id
_entity_poly.type
_entity_poly.pdbx_seq_one_letter_code
_entity_poly.pdbx_strand_id
1 'polypeptide(L)'
;MKQNNPAGSANNNPRNRKRTSQKNAVRDGSKKKTKKVTSYPLYIPENIDLDDLLIRYPIDVPNARDKLVYLLHQIHAVPAFSGDDEEVDNGYTILYSPYLQTVVDEYAELISWLINRGIIEIENHLDGLRSKGYRFTLKYRTKVEKVHITTWTLIRRIIEGKRYQKKESLLFPIHLYNVTPAELRKHVLGYTALAKSRLSYITKWLDDKLTLDADLSMQFLHERLDESTRLKVDRYPMRKYNMAKIVVESFDRKRDNVTVDDKAGRLHTVLTRLNSPLRALLKYDGKPLAAADIKNSQPVLSLSLLDELLYRKNRMKERIELYNQGYNNSDYYITLGDLIKRNSTNSDTIKYKELVLSGRLYVEFGKQLQGFGIINKGLEDDELKSIAKKGLLKCLFNTNQAISRERIQWAFKQVFPSVYEVFEFVKTHNYKTLACILQNFEAEIVLHKACFELGLNHPDIPLFTIHDSIATTEENIEVVKDVLSKHLSDALEHPVKLQTEYWNEKYFEKEKCKKRVSVNDDVVNASYKHQENTPHSYGYFDYNLLLVPLLRNLRLTAKELGLKQKNFFEGLRQLNILDDFNHPIEEFEQASLFIKSEYSKKIKWRRLMKLVSVKVTDKGFDFLRQLAEDNPDLFPKKRVRIKRTYRHN
;
A
#
# COMPACT_ATOMS: atom_id res chain seq x y z
N MET A 1 54.51 -13.16 -80.94
CA MET A 1 54.10 -11.82 -81.41
C MET A 1 54.01 -10.89 -80.20
N LYS A 2 54.75 -9.77 -80.28
CA LYS A 2 54.76 -8.51 -79.50
C LYS A 2 53.66 -8.31 -78.44
N GLN A 3 53.81 -7.58 -77.33
CA GLN A 3 54.90 -6.98 -76.51
C GLN A 3 54.16 -6.11 -75.46
N ASN A 4 54.73 -5.97 -74.26
CA ASN A 4 54.70 -4.80 -73.35
C ASN A 4 53.50 -4.52 -72.40
N ASN A 5 53.66 -4.90 -71.11
CA ASN A 5 53.87 -4.06 -69.88
C ASN A 5 53.09 -2.73 -69.65
N PRO A 6 52.96 -2.22 -68.38
CA PRO A 6 52.56 -2.87 -67.11
C PRO A 6 51.75 -1.94 -66.13
N ALA A 7 51.51 -2.46 -64.92
CA ALA A 7 51.39 -1.76 -63.61
C ALA A 7 50.02 -1.30 -63.06
N GLY A 8 49.72 -1.74 -61.83
CA GLY A 8 48.62 -1.26 -60.99
C GLY A 8 48.29 -2.11 -59.75
N SER A 9 49.16 -2.05 -58.72
CA SER A 9 48.97 -2.29 -57.27
C SER A 9 47.52 -2.10 -56.74
N ALA A 10 46.96 -2.76 -55.71
CA ALA A 10 47.36 -3.78 -54.73
C ALA A 10 46.09 -4.26 -53.97
N ASN A 11 46.06 -5.50 -53.45
CA ASN A 11 45.63 -5.75 -52.07
C ASN A 11 45.94 -7.17 -51.55
N ASN A 12 46.81 -7.17 -50.53
CA ASN A 12 46.92 -7.99 -49.32
C ASN A 12 46.62 -9.49 -49.26
N ASN A 13 47.68 -10.17 -48.82
CA ASN A 13 47.84 -11.58 -48.49
C ASN A 13 47.29 -11.93 -47.07
N PRO A 14 47.04 -13.22 -46.79
CA PRO A 14 46.30 -13.76 -45.64
C PRO A 14 47.22 -14.35 -44.56
N ARG A 15 46.66 -14.85 -43.45
CA ARG A 15 46.84 -16.27 -43.01
C ARG A 15 46.22 -16.61 -41.64
N ASN A 16 45.36 -17.63 -41.72
CA ASN A 16 45.01 -18.67 -40.76
C ASN A 16 46.03 -19.01 -39.66
N ARG A 17 45.51 -19.33 -38.45
CA ARG A 17 45.69 -20.67 -37.83
C ARG A 17 44.61 -21.00 -36.77
N LYS A 18 44.18 -22.26 -36.84
CA LYS A 18 43.07 -22.94 -36.12
C LYS A 18 43.34 -23.16 -34.62
N ARG A 19 42.27 -23.22 -33.81
CA ARG A 19 41.99 -24.37 -32.92
C ARG A 19 40.55 -24.37 -32.41
N THR A 20 39.90 -25.51 -32.60
CA THR A 20 38.53 -25.91 -32.28
C THR A 20 38.30 -26.14 -30.79
N SER A 21 37.13 -25.73 -30.27
CA SER A 21 36.38 -26.49 -29.26
C SER A 21 34.89 -26.17 -29.36
N GLN A 22 34.09 -27.22 -29.52
CA GLN A 22 32.63 -27.19 -29.63
C GLN A 22 32.00 -26.69 -28.33
N LYS A 23 31.12 -25.69 -28.42
CA LYS A 23 30.02 -25.48 -27.47
C LYS A 23 28.74 -25.31 -28.29
N ASN A 24 27.93 -26.37 -28.30
CA ASN A 24 26.58 -26.36 -28.84
C ASN A 24 25.72 -25.40 -27.99
N ALA A 25 25.56 -24.16 -28.46
CA ALA A 25 24.50 -23.27 -28.02
C ALA A 25 23.36 -23.41 -29.02
N VAL A 26 22.29 -24.10 -28.60
CA VAL A 26 21.00 -24.12 -29.29
C VAL A 26 20.48 -22.68 -29.30
N ARG A 27 20.64 -22.00 -30.44
CA ARG A 27 19.95 -20.75 -30.75
C ARG A 27 18.51 -21.11 -31.09
N ASP A 28 17.62 -21.10 -30.10
CA ASP A 28 16.18 -21.03 -30.38
C ASP A 28 15.85 -19.59 -30.79
N GLY A 29 15.93 -19.37 -32.11
CA GLY A 29 15.48 -18.16 -32.78
C GLY A 29 14.03 -18.31 -33.19
N SER A 30 13.10 -17.98 -32.30
CA SER A 30 11.70 -17.74 -32.66
C SER A 30 11.25 -16.36 -32.15
N LYS A 31 11.60 -15.31 -32.92
CA LYS A 31 10.86 -14.04 -32.83
C LYS A 31 9.43 -14.29 -33.31
N LYS A 32 8.52 -14.66 -32.40
CA LYS A 32 7.08 -14.67 -32.67
C LYS A 32 6.68 -13.27 -33.14
N LYS A 33 6.31 -13.12 -34.41
CA LYS A 33 5.67 -11.91 -34.95
C LYS A 33 4.39 -11.70 -34.15
N THR A 34 4.33 -10.68 -33.31
CA THR A 34 3.10 -10.31 -32.60
C THR A 34 2.05 -9.88 -33.64
N LYS A 35 0.89 -10.55 -33.63
CA LYS A 35 -0.23 -10.23 -34.52
C LYS A 35 -0.63 -8.76 -34.26
N LYS A 36 -0.70 -7.94 -35.31
CA LYS A 36 -1.06 -6.52 -35.19
C LYS A 36 -2.50 -6.41 -34.69
N VAL A 37 -2.67 -5.94 -33.46
CA VAL A 37 -3.98 -5.64 -32.87
C VAL A 37 -4.51 -4.35 -33.49
N THR A 38 -5.68 -4.40 -34.12
CA THR A 38 -6.27 -3.28 -34.88
C THR A 38 -7.07 -2.32 -34.02
N SER A 39 -7.58 -2.78 -32.87
CA SER A 39 -8.35 -1.97 -31.93
C SER A 39 -8.12 -2.44 -30.49
N TYR A 40 -8.19 -1.53 -29.52
CA TYR A 40 -8.08 -1.86 -28.11
C TYR A 40 -9.18 -1.15 -27.30
N PRO A 41 -9.97 -1.89 -26.47
CA PRO A 41 -11.05 -1.28 -25.70
C PRO A 41 -10.51 -0.67 -24.40
N LEU A 42 -10.95 0.57 -24.17
CA LEU A 42 -10.73 1.39 -22.98
C LEU A 42 -12.09 1.95 -22.49
N TYR A 43 -12.11 2.62 -21.34
CA TYR A 43 -13.35 3.06 -20.70
C TYR A 43 -13.25 4.51 -20.25
N ILE A 44 -14.22 5.33 -20.65
CA ILE A 44 -14.33 6.75 -20.25
C ILE A 44 -15.79 7.07 -19.87
N PRO A 45 -16.07 8.14 -19.10
CA PRO A 45 -17.44 8.55 -18.77
C PRO A 45 -18.34 8.69 -20.01
N GLU A 46 -19.56 8.15 -19.92
CA GLU A 46 -20.52 8.04 -21.02
C GLU A 46 -20.93 9.40 -21.62
N ASN A 47 -20.83 10.46 -20.82
CA ASN A 47 -21.20 11.82 -21.22
C ASN A 47 -20.00 12.66 -21.73
N ILE A 48 -18.87 12.03 -22.03
CA ILE A 48 -17.74 12.67 -22.71
C ILE A 48 -17.76 12.28 -24.19
N ASP A 49 -18.09 13.25 -25.04
CA ASP A 49 -17.90 13.15 -26.49
C ASP A 49 -16.57 13.81 -26.87
N LEU A 50 -15.51 13.01 -27.02
CA LEU A 50 -14.19 13.53 -27.40
C LEU A 50 -14.15 14.01 -28.86
N ASP A 51 -14.97 13.46 -29.74
CA ASP A 51 -14.96 13.81 -31.16
C ASP A 51 -15.52 15.23 -31.33
N ASP A 52 -16.66 15.52 -30.70
CA ASP A 52 -17.22 16.87 -30.66
C ASP A 52 -16.33 17.87 -29.88
N LEU A 53 -15.74 17.47 -28.76
CA LEU A 53 -14.84 18.34 -28.00
C LEU A 53 -13.57 18.71 -28.79
N LEU A 54 -13.02 17.79 -29.59
CA LEU A 54 -11.85 18.05 -30.44
C LEU A 54 -12.20 18.92 -31.65
N ILE A 55 -13.43 18.86 -32.15
CA ILE A 55 -13.93 19.80 -33.18
C ILE A 55 -14.03 21.21 -32.59
N ARG A 56 -14.62 21.35 -31.40
CA ARG A 56 -14.81 22.66 -30.75
C ARG A 56 -13.52 23.27 -30.20
N TYR A 57 -12.62 22.43 -29.71
CA TYR A 57 -11.37 22.84 -29.06
C TYR A 57 -10.19 22.05 -29.63
N PRO A 58 -9.81 22.31 -30.90
CA PRO A 58 -8.74 21.57 -31.55
C PRO A 58 -7.43 21.67 -30.77
N ILE A 59 -6.63 20.62 -30.87
CA ILE A 59 -5.30 20.50 -30.25
C ILE A 59 -4.33 19.92 -31.27
N ASP A 60 -3.14 20.52 -31.37
CA ASP A 60 -2.11 20.12 -32.32
C ASP A 60 -1.28 18.94 -31.80
N VAL A 61 -1.96 17.83 -31.49
CA VAL A 61 -1.34 16.59 -31.03
C VAL A 61 -1.78 15.45 -31.95
N PRO A 62 -0.84 14.76 -32.64
CA PRO A 62 -1.19 13.63 -33.49
C PRO A 62 -1.90 12.52 -32.72
N ASN A 63 -3.03 12.05 -33.26
CA ASN A 63 -3.89 11.03 -32.65
C ASN A 63 -4.37 11.42 -31.23
N ALA A 64 -4.64 12.72 -31.01
CA ALA A 64 -5.07 13.26 -29.71
C ALA A 64 -6.25 12.48 -29.10
N ARG A 65 -7.25 12.11 -29.92
CA ARG A 65 -8.43 11.34 -29.49
C ARG A 65 -8.04 10.09 -28.70
N ASP A 66 -7.26 9.19 -29.31
CA ASP A 66 -6.89 7.92 -28.67
C ASP A 66 -6.01 8.12 -27.43
N LYS A 67 -5.12 9.12 -27.47
CA LYS A 67 -4.29 9.49 -26.32
C LYS A 67 -5.14 10.03 -25.16
N LEU A 68 -6.17 10.84 -25.43
CA LEU A 68 -7.12 11.34 -24.44
C LEU A 68 -7.95 10.20 -23.84
N VAL A 69 -8.47 9.29 -24.67
CA VAL A 69 -9.19 8.09 -24.19
C VAL A 69 -8.31 7.30 -23.21
N TYR A 70 -7.04 7.08 -23.55
CA TYR A 70 -6.09 6.41 -22.66
C TYR A 70 -5.91 7.13 -21.32
N LEU A 71 -5.65 8.44 -21.33
CA LEU A 71 -5.44 9.23 -20.11
C LEU A 71 -6.67 9.24 -19.20
N LEU A 72 -7.87 9.42 -19.78
CA LEU A 72 -9.13 9.37 -19.03
C LEU A 72 -9.39 7.98 -18.44
N HIS A 73 -9.11 6.93 -19.21
CA HIS A 73 -9.24 5.55 -18.75
C HIS A 73 -8.37 5.27 -17.52
N GLN A 74 -7.14 5.81 -17.44
CA GLN A 74 -6.25 5.58 -16.30
C GLN A 74 -6.86 6.02 -14.95
N ILE A 75 -7.73 7.03 -14.93
CA ILE A 75 -8.33 7.56 -13.69
C ILE A 75 -9.17 6.49 -12.96
N HIS A 76 -9.86 5.62 -13.71
CA HIS A 76 -10.59 4.49 -13.13
C HIS A 76 -9.81 3.18 -13.19
N ALA A 77 -8.98 2.97 -14.22
CA ALA A 77 -8.25 1.73 -14.42
C ALA A 77 -7.16 1.50 -13.37
N VAL A 78 -6.32 2.51 -13.10
CA VAL A 78 -5.23 2.36 -12.12
C VAL A 78 -5.74 1.86 -10.77
N PRO A 79 -6.72 2.51 -10.11
CA PRO A 79 -7.23 2.03 -8.82
C PRO A 79 -7.96 0.69 -8.94
N ALA A 80 -8.63 0.41 -10.06
CA ALA A 80 -9.27 -0.89 -10.29
C ALA A 80 -8.26 -2.05 -10.35
N PHE A 81 -7.03 -1.78 -10.82
CA PHE A 81 -5.99 -2.79 -11.00
C PHE A 81 -4.89 -2.77 -9.95
N SER A 82 -4.72 -1.69 -9.17
CA SER A 82 -3.74 -1.54 -8.08
C SER A 82 -4.30 -1.86 -6.69
N GLY A 83 -5.63 -1.78 -6.50
CA GLY A 83 -6.27 -2.05 -5.21
C GLY A 83 -5.98 -0.98 -4.15
N ASP A 84 -5.57 0.23 -4.54
CA ASP A 84 -5.30 1.33 -3.61
C ASP A 84 -6.58 1.74 -2.84
N ASP A 85 -6.42 1.95 -1.53
CA ASP A 85 -7.51 2.22 -0.59
C ASP A 85 -8.11 3.62 -0.83
N GLU A 86 -9.40 3.65 -1.19
CA GLU A 86 -10.12 4.82 -1.68
C GLU A 86 -10.33 5.91 -0.61
N GLU A 87 -10.21 5.55 0.66
CA GLU A 87 -10.45 6.44 1.79
C GLU A 87 -9.30 7.45 1.99
N VAL A 88 -8.11 7.12 1.50
CA VAL A 88 -6.88 7.90 1.75
C VAL A 88 -6.77 9.13 0.85
N ASP A 89 -7.18 9.03 -0.43
CA ASP A 89 -6.93 10.07 -1.44
C ASP A 89 -8.18 10.89 -1.80
N ASN A 90 -9.22 10.87 -0.96
CA ASN A 90 -10.45 11.64 -1.16
C ASN A 90 -11.07 11.47 -2.57
N GLY A 91 -10.98 10.25 -3.14
CA GLY A 91 -11.47 9.92 -4.47
C GLY A 91 -10.59 10.35 -5.64
N TYR A 92 -9.43 10.98 -5.41
CA TYR A 92 -8.42 11.21 -6.45
C TYR A 92 -7.67 9.92 -6.77
N THR A 93 -7.22 9.81 -8.03
CA THR A 93 -6.37 8.72 -8.48
C THR A 93 -4.96 9.26 -8.71
N ILE A 94 -4.00 8.75 -7.97
CA ILE A 94 -2.58 9.13 -8.12
C ILE A 94 -2.03 8.50 -9.40
N LEU A 95 -1.70 9.34 -10.39
CA LEU A 95 -1.03 8.90 -11.61
C LEU A 95 0.43 9.35 -11.59
N TYR A 96 1.32 8.40 -11.90
CA TYR A 96 2.76 8.66 -11.94
C TYR A 96 3.17 9.25 -13.29
N SER A 97 3.48 10.54 -13.32
CA SER A 97 3.79 11.28 -14.55
C SER A 97 4.88 10.64 -15.41
N PRO A 98 6.01 10.14 -14.86
CA PRO A 98 7.02 9.48 -15.69
C PRO A 98 6.55 8.19 -16.35
N TYR A 99 5.56 7.49 -15.78
CA TYR A 99 4.94 6.35 -16.45
C TYR A 99 4.02 6.80 -17.59
N LEU A 100 3.15 7.79 -17.35
CA LEU A 100 2.28 8.33 -18.40
C LEU A 100 3.09 8.80 -19.62
N GLN A 101 4.20 9.49 -19.38
CA GLN A 101 5.13 9.97 -20.40
C GLN A 101 5.73 8.84 -21.26
N THR A 102 5.90 7.63 -20.74
CA THR A 102 6.42 6.49 -21.53
C THR A 102 5.41 5.92 -22.52
N VAL A 103 4.12 6.18 -22.29
CA VAL A 103 3.03 5.71 -23.16
C VAL A 103 2.58 6.82 -24.09
N VAL A 104 2.37 8.03 -23.55
CA VAL A 104 1.92 9.23 -24.26
C VAL A 104 2.98 10.32 -24.10
N ASP A 105 3.68 10.65 -25.19
CA ASP A 105 4.79 11.61 -25.15
C ASP A 105 4.31 13.04 -24.84
N GLU A 106 3.09 13.40 -25.26
CA GLU A 106 2.51 14.73 -25.07
C GLU A 106 1.54 14.77 -23.87
N TYR A 107 1.71 13.88 -22.88
CA TYR A 107 0.73 13.73 -21.79
C TYR A 107 0.45 15.04 -21.04
N ALA A 108 1.50 15.87 -20.84
CA ALA A 108 1.37 17.11 -20.07
C ALA A 108 0.46 18.13 -20.76
N GLU A 109 0.56 18.23 -22.09
CA GLU A 109 -0.28 19.11 -22.91
C GLU A 109 -1.73 18.62 -22.90
N LEU A 110 -1.94 17.33 -23.09
CA LEU A 110 -3.27 16.70 -23.08
C LEU A 110 -3.95 16.79 -21.71
N ILE A 111 -3.22 16.58 -20.61
CA ILE A 111 -3.74 16.76 -19.25
C ILE A 111 -4.11 18.22 -19.01
N SER A 112 -3.28 19.17 -19.44
CA SER A 112 -3.58 20.61 -19.31
C SER A 112 -4.82 20.98 -20.11
N TRP A 113 -4.98 20.41 -21.31
CA TRP A 113 -6.19 20.54 -22.11
C TRP A 113 -7.41 20.02 -21.34
N LEU A 114 -7.37 18.81 -20.77
CA LEU A 114 -8.49 18.26 -19.98
C LEU A 114 -8.85 19.13 -18.76
N ILE A 115 -7.86 19.66 -18.04
CA ILE A 115 -8.07 20.53 -16.86
C ILE A 115 -8.69 21.86 -17.29
N ASN A 116 -8.16 22.50 -18.33
CA ASN A 116 -8.61 23.82 -18.79
C ASN A 116 -10.05 23.80 -19.32
N ARG A 117 -10.60 22.64 -19.68
CA ARG A 117 -12.00 22.46 -20.08
C ARG A 117 -12.89 21.92 -18.96
N GLY A 118 -12.34 21.81 -17.74
CA GLY A 118 -13.08 21.34 -16.57
C GLY A 118 -13.53 19.88 -16.69
N ILE A 119 -12.82 19.04 -17.45
CA ILE A 119 -13.14 17.61 -17.58
C ILE A 119 -12.59 16.84 -16.37
N ILE A 120 -11.36 17.16 -15.99
CA ILE A 120 -10.70 16.62 -14.81
C ILE A 120 -10.21 17.75 -13.91
N GLU A 121 -10.04 17.43 -12.63
CA GLU A 121 -9.44 18.26 -11.60
C GLU A 121 -8.19 17.58 -11.04
N ILE A 122 -7.29 18.39 -10.50
CA ILE A 122 -5.97 17.96 -10.01
C ILE A 122 -5.78 18.35 -8.54
N GLU A 123 -5.17 17.47 -7.77
CA GLU A 123 -4.68 17.76 -6.42
C GLU A 123 -3.17 17.44 -6.32
N ASN A 124 -2.41 18.34 -5.70
CA ASN A 124 -0.99 18.13 -5.43
C ASN A 124 -0.84 17.26 -4.17
N HIS A 125 -0.27 16.07 -4.31
CA HIS A 125 0.08 15.26 -3.14
C HIS A 125 1.36 15.80 -2.48
N LEU A 126 1.37 15.85 -1.14
CA LEU A 126 2.55 16.09 -0.29
C LEU A 126 3.57 14.94 -0.46
N ASP A 127 4.46 15.06 -1.44
CA ASP A 127 5.85 14.58 -1.44
C ASP A 127 6.45 14.77 -2.85
N GLY A 128 7.03 15.96 -3.09
CA GLY A 128 8.06 16.17 -4.12
C GLY A 128 7.78 15.69 -5.56
N LEU A 129 7.12 16.53 -6.36
CA LEU A 129 7.41 16.77 -7.79
C LEU A 129 7.16 15.67 -8.85
N ARG A 130 6.63 14.47 -8.58
CA ARG A 130 6.47 13.43 -9.65
C ARG A 130 5.11 12.72 -9.78
N SER A 131 4.26 12.77 -8.76
CA SER A 131 2.93 12.13 -8.79
C SER A 131 1.86 13.17 -8.53
N LYS A 132 0.77 13.14 -9.30
CA LYS A 132 -0.37 14.07 -9.20
C LYS A 132 -1.65 13.26 -9.05
N GLY A 133 -2.57 13.73 -8.20
CA GLY A 133 -3.89 13.15 -8.05
C GLY A 133 -4.83 13.74 -9.10
N TYR A 134 -5.54 12.89 -9.83
CA TYR A 134 -6.52 13.30 -10.84
C TYR A 134 -7.90 12.71 -10.54
N ARG A 135 -8.95 13.47 -10.83
CA ARG A 135 -10.33 13.02 -10.70
C ARG A 135 -11.19 13.69 -11.76
N PHE A 136 -12.29 13.06 -12.16
CA PHE A 136 -13.30 13.72 -12.98
C PHE A 136 -14.00 14.84 -12.19
N THR A 137 -14.27 15.97 -12.83
CA THR A 137 -15.14 17.00 -12.23
C THR A 137 -16.55 16.44 -12.09
N LEU A 138 -17.37 17.04 -11.21
CA LEU A 138 -18.68 16.50 -10.82
C LEU A 138 -19.56 16.13 -12.02
N LYS A 139 -19.54 16.93 -13.10
CA LYS A 139 -20.27 16.69 -14.35
C LYS A 139 -19.95 15.34 -14.98
N TYR A 140 -18.71 14.88 -14.90
CA TYR A 140 -18.23 13.66 -15.59
C TYR A 140 -18.04 12.47 -14.65
N ARG A 141 -18.58 12.53 -13.43
CA ARG A 141 -18.64 11.39 -12.50
C ARG A 141 -19.86 10.52 -12.78
N THR A 142 -19.98 10.06 -14.02
CA THR A 142 -21.07 9.23 -14.56
C THR A 142 -20.60 7.80 -14.78
N LYS A 143 -21.48 6.92 -15.31
CA LYS A 143 -21.08 5.56 -15.68
C LYS A 143 -20.05 5.63 -16.81
N VAL A 144 -19.09 4.70 -16.83
CA VAL A 144 -18.13 4.59 -17.94
C VAL A 144 -18.69 3.72 -19.06
N GLU A 145 -18.33 4.05 -20.30
CA GLU A 145 -18.64 3.28 -21.50
C GLU A 145 -17.38 2.85 -22.26
N LYS A 146 -17.52 1.75 -23.01
CA LYS A 146 -16.41 1.14 -23.75
C LYS A 146 -16.13 1.92 -25.03
N VAL A 147 -14.91 2.43 -25.17
CA VAL A 147 -14.43 3.16 -26.35
C VAL A 147 -13.20 2.46 -26.91
N HIS A 148 -13.17 2.27 -28.24
CA HIS A 148 -12.05 1.67 -28.93
C HIS A 148 -11.05 2.72 -29.40
N ILE A 149 -9.77 2.50 -29.09
CA ILE A 149 -8.66 3.19 -29.74
C ILE A 149 -8.13 2.33 -30.89
N THR A 150 -7.55 2.97 -31.91
CA THR A 150 -7.11 2.32 -33.16
C THR A 150 -5.65 2.63 -33.51
N THR A 151 -5.04 3.60 -32.82
CA THR A 151 -3.65 4.00 -33.03
C THR A 151 -2.69 2.88 -32.61
N TRP A 152 -2.19 2.12 -33.59
CA TRP A 152 -1.34 0.95 -33.36
C TRP A 152 -0.13 1.23 -32.48
N THR A 153 0.55 2.38 -32.66
CA THR A 153 1.73 2.72 -31.84
C THR A 153 1.37 2.90 -30.37
N LEU A 154 0.22 3.49 -30.07
CA LEU A 154 -0.30 3.63 -28.72
C LEU A 154 -0.74 2.27 -28.16
N ILE A 155 -1.54 1.51 -28.91
CA ILE A 155 -1.98 0.16 -28.52
C ILE A 155 -0.77 -0.72 -28.18
N ARG A 156 0.25 -0.70 -29.04
CA ARG A 156 1.50 -1.41 -28.83
C ARG A 156 2.20 -0.96 -27.56
N ARG A 157 2.29 0.35 -27.27
CA ARG A 157 2.86 0.87 -26.02
C ARG A 157 2.05 0.49 -24.79
N ILE A 158 0.73 0.35 -24.89
CA ILE A 158 -0.12 -0.11 -23.78
C ILE A 158 0.12 -1.60 -23.51
N ILE A 159 0.09 -2.44 -24.55
CA ILE A 159 0.23 -3.90 -24.44
C ILE A 159 1.67 -4.31 -24.09
N GLU A 160 2.65 -3.77 -24.81
CA GLU A 160 4.08 -4.09 -24.62
C GLU A 160 4.73 -3.27 -23.50
N GLY A 161 3.95 -2.40 -22.84
CA GLY A 161 4.40 -1.32 -21.96
C GLY A 161 5.73 -1.61 -21.26
N LYS A 162 6.78 -0.93 -21.75
CA LYS A 162 8.04 -0.80 -21.04
C LYS A 162 7.73 -0.07 -19.74
N ARG A 163 7.40 -0.80 -18.68
CA ARG A 163 7.17 -0.20 -17.36
C ARG A 163 8.35 0.71 -17.07
N TYR A 164 8.05 1.97 -16.75
CA TYR A 164 9.04 2.92 -16.29
C TYR A 164 9.91 2.21 -15.25
N GLN A 165 11.17 1.98 -15.61
CA GLN A 165 12.13 1.43 -14.69
C GLN A 165 12.36 2.51 -13.65
N LYS A 166 11.87 2.31 -12.44
CA LYS A 166 12.45 2.98 -11.28
C LYS A 166 13.91 2.53 -11.29
N LYS A 167 14.80 3.37 -11.84
CA LYS A 167 16.26 3.20 -11.72
C LYS A 167 16.50 2.89 -10.25
N GLU A 168 16.90 1.67 -9.97
CA GLU A 168 17.27 1.19 -8.64
C GLU A 168 16.21 1.45 -7.55
N SER A 169 15.06 0.76 -7.57
CA SER A 169 14.48 0.38 -6.28
C SER A 169 15.24 -0.84 -5.79
N LEU A 170 16.13 -0.61 -4.82
CA LEU A 170 17.08 -1.56 -4.24
C LEU A 170 16.48 -2.86 -3.65
N LEU A 171 15.19 -3.16 -3.75
CA LEU A 171 14.52 -4.15 -2.89
C LEU A 171 13.36 -4.89 -3.60
N PHE A 172 13.62 -5.48 -4.77
CA PHE A 172 12.66 -6.44 -5.36
C PHE A 172 12.79 -7.80 -4.65
N PRO A 173 11.69 -8.54 -4.39
CA PRO A 173 11.74 -9.88 -3.82
C PRO A 173 12.14 -10.92 -4.89
N ILE A 174 13.34 -10.76 -5.43
CA ILE A 174 13.90 -11.61 -6.50
C ILE A 174 14.23 -13.02 -6.02
N HIS A 175 14.49 -13.18 -4.72
CA HIS A 175 14.81 -14.47 -4.09
C HIS A 175 13.65 -15.46 -4.20
N LEU A 176 12.40 -14.99 -4.11
CA LEU A 176 11.23 -15.83 -4.29
C LEU A 176 11.15 -16.45 -5.69
N TYR A 177 11.66 -15.74 -6.70
CA TYR A 177 11.49 -16.10 -8.11
C TYR A 177 12.74 -16.70 -8.73
N ASN A 178 13.78 -17.01 -7.94
CA ASN A 178 15.09 -17.43 -8.44
C ASN A 178 15.60 -16.51 -9.55
N VAL A 179 15.38 -15.20 -9.39
CA VAL A 179 15.87 -14.17 -10.32
C VAL A 179 17.16 -13.60 -9.77
N THR A 180 18.22 -13.60 -10.57
CA THR A 180 19.47 -12.95 -10.18
C THR A 180 19.45 -11.45 -10.51
N PRO A 181 20.20 -10.61 -9.77
CA PRO A 181 20.38 -9.20 -10.15
C PRO A 181 20.93 -9.03 -11.57
N ALA A 182 21.76 -9.98 -12.05
CA ALA A 182 22.32 -9.95 -13.39
C ALA A 182 21.26 -10.23 -14.47
N GLU A 183 20.37 -11.18 -14.26
CA GLU A 183 19.22 -11.43 -15.16
C GLU A 183 18.30 -10.23 -15.18
N LEU A 184 17.95 -9.67 -14.01
CA LEU A 184 17.09 -8.50 -13.92
C LEU A 184 17.65 -7.30 -14.69
N ARG A 185 18.95 -7.02 -14.57
CA ARG A 185 19.63 -5.94 -15.31
C ARG A 185 19.60 -6.16 -16.83
N LYS A 186 19.68 -7.41 -17.29
CA LYS A 186 19.66 -7.76 -18.72
C LYS A 186 18.24 -7.83 -19.29
N HIS A 187 17.23 -8.03 -18.44
CA HIS A 187 15.87 -8.27 -18.90
C HIS A 187 15.15 -6.98 -19.27
N VAL A 188 14.90 -6.80 -20.56
CA VAL A 188 14.28 -5.59 -21.12
C VAL A 188 12.90 -5.30 -20.52
N LEU A 189 12.13 -6.33 -20.16
CA LEU A 189 10.76 -6.18 -19.63
C LEU A 189 10.71 -6.06 -18.09
N GLY A 190 11.84 -6.14 -17.39
CA GLY A 190 11.94 -5.94 -15.94
C GLY A 190 11.47 -7.10 -15.05
N TYR A 191 11.36 -6.83 -13.74
CA TYR A 191 11.10 -7.81 -12.67
C TYR A 191 9.77 -8.56 -12.84
N THR A 192 8.66 -7.84 -13.02
CA THR A 192 7.33 -8.46 -13.11
C THR A 192 7.24 -9.50 -14.23
N ALA A 193 7.84 -9.23 -15.39
CA ALA A 193 7.83 -10.18 -16.51
C ALA A 193 8.68 -11.43 -16.22
N LEU A 194 9.84 -11.27 -15.56
CA LEU A 194 10.65 -12.40 -15.09
C LEU A 194 9.91 -13.20 -14.02
N ALA A 195 9.35 -12.54 -13.01
CA ALA A 195 8.60 -13.20 -11.94
C ALA A 195 7.39 -13.98 -12.50
N LYS A 196 6.62 -13.37 -13.41
CA LYS A 196 5.50 -14.03 -14.11
C LYS A 196 5.94 -15.28 -14.87
N SER A 197 7.10 -15.27 -15.53
CA SER A 197 7.58 -16.43 -16.29
C SER A 197 7.94 -17.63 -15.40
N ARG A 198 8.17 -17.40 -14.10
CA ARG A 198 8.44 -18.43 -13.09
C ARG A 198 7.17 -18.98 -12.43
N LEU A 199 6.00 -18.43 -12.75
CA LEU A 199 4.69 -18.85 -12.21
C LEU A 199 3.83 -19.52 -13.28
N SER A 200 4.42 -20.20 -14.25
CA SER A 200 3.69 -20.89 -15.33
C SER A 200 2.72 -21.96 -14.79
N TYR A 201 3.06 -22.61 -13.68
CA TYR A 201 2.22 -23.62 -13.03
C TYR A 201 0.91 -23.07 -12.45
N ILE A 202 0.82 -21.76 -12.20
CA ILE A 202 -0.43 -21.06 -11.80
C ILE A 202 -1.04 -20.34 -13.00
N THR A 203 -0.23 -19.55 -13.70
CA THR A 203 -0.74 -18.63 -14.74
C THR A 203 -1.26 -19.32 -15.99
N LYS A 204 -0.91 -20.61 -16.22
CA LYS A 204 -1.47 -21.41 -17.32
C LYS A 204 -2.99 -21.55 -17.24
N TRP A 205 -3.55 -21.58 -16.02
CA TRP A 205 -4.97 -21.79 -15.75
C TRP A 205 -5.85 -20.59 -16.04
N LEU A 206 -5.26 -19.42 -16.33
CA LEU A 206 -5.98 -18.24 -16.81
C LEU A 206 -6.28 -18.39 -18.31
N ASP A 207 -6.87 -19.51 -18.72
CA ASP A 207 -7.25 -19.87 -20.08
C ASP A 207 -8.76 -19.67 -20.31
N ASP A 208 -9.24 -19.98 -21.51
CA ASP A 208 -10.63 -19.74 -21.89
C ASP A 208 -11.65 -20.58 -21.11
N LYS A 209 -11.21 -21.61 -20.37
CA LYS A 209 -12.07 -22.39 -19.48
C LYS A 209 -12.41 -21.65 -18.20
N LEU A 210 -11.58 -20.70 -17.76
CA LEU A 210 -11.93 -19.79 -16.67
C LEU A 210 -12.92 -18.73 -17.19
N THR A 211 -14.14 -18.79 -16.67
CA THR A 211 -15.28 -17.96 -17.10
C THR A 211 -15.87 -17.20 -15.91
N LEU A 212 -16.55 -16.10 -16.21
CA LEU A 212 -17.29 -15.26 -15.27
C LEU A 212 -18.68 -15.02 -15.86
N ASP A 213 -19.73 -15.16 -15.04
CA ASP A 213 -21.09 -14.79 -15.45
C ASP A 213 -21.20 -13.26 -15.58
N ALA A 214 -21.03 -12.74 -16.80
CA ALA A 214 -20.99 -11.30 -17.06
C ALA A 214 -22.33 -10.60 -16.81
N ASP A 215 -23.44 -11.25 -17.17
CA ASP A 215 -24.78 -10.67 -17.05
C ASP A 215 -25.17 -10.53 -15.58
N LEU A 216 -25.02 -11.60 -14.80
CA LEU A 216 -25.29 -11.57 -13.36
C LEU A 216 -24.30 -10.65 -12.62
N SER A 217 -23.05 -10.58 -13.07
CA SER A 217 -22.07 -9.62 -12.55
C SER A 217 -22.54 -8.18 -12.74
N MET A 218 -23.00 -7.81 -13.94
CA MET A 218 -23.46 -6.46 -14.24
C MET A 218 -24.76 -6.13 -13.49
N GLN A 219 -25.70 -7.07 -13.40
CA GLN A 219 -26.90 -6.92 -12.58
C GLN A 219 -26.53 -6.61 -11.12
N PHE A 220 -25.64 -7.40 -10.52
CA PHE A 220 -25.16 -7.17 -9.16
C PHE A 220 -24.54 -5.78 -8.99
N LEU A 221 -23.71 -5.33 -9.93
CA LEU A 221 -23.09 -4.02 -9.86
C LEU A 221 -24.12 -2.88 -9.94
N HIS A 222 -25.16 -3.01 -10.74
CA HIS A 222 -26.25 -2.04 -10.81
C HIS A 222 -27.03 -1.96 -9.50
N GLU A 223 -27.48 -3.11 -8.98
CA GLU A 223 -28.18 -3.19 -7.69
C GLU A 223 -27.34 -2.57 -6.56
N ARG A 224 -26.04 -2.86 -6.55
CA ARG A 224 -25.07 -2.32 -5.59
C ARG A 224 -24.95 -0.79 -5.67
N LEU A 225 -24.89 -0.24 -6.88
CA LEU A 225 -24.81 1.21 -7.10
C LEU A 225 -26.07 1.90 -6.57
N ASP A 226 -27.24 1.35 -6.89
CA ASP A 226 -28.53 1.89 -6.46
C ASP A 226 -28.67 1.85 -4.94
N GLU A 227 -28.32 0.73 -4.31
CA GLU A 227 -28.32 0.57 -2.86
C GLU A 227 -27.37 1.57 -2.19
N SER A 228 -26.09 1.62 -2.62
CA SER A 228 -25.09 2.50 -2.03
C SER A 228 -25.45 3.98 -2.18
N THR A 229 -26.12 4.36 -3.27
CA THR A 229 -26.60 5.73 -3.49
C THR A 229 -27.81 6.05 -2.61
N ARG A 230 -28.79 5.15 -2.55
CA ARG A 230 -30.01 5.30 -1.74
C ARG A 230 -29.70 5.37 -0.25
N LEU A 231 -28.85 4.47 0.24
CA LEU A 231 -28.52 4.35 1.66
C LEU A 231 -27.30 5.18 2.08
N LYS A 232 -26.62 5.84 1.13
CA LYS A 232 -25.40 6.65 1.35
C LYS A 232 -24.29 5.90 2.10
N VAL A 233 -24.16 4.60 1.86
CA VAL A 233 -23.22 3.71 2.58
C VAL A 233 -21.79 3.87 2.08
N ASP A 234 -21.62 4.32 0.84
CA ASP A 234 -20.31 4.54 0.21
C ASP A 234 -20.09 6.03 -0.07
N ARG A 235 -18.87 6.53 0.23
CA ARG A 235 -18.48 7.92 -0.08
C ARG A 235 -18.43 8.19 -1.60
N TYR A 236 -18.03 7.20 -2.41
CA TYR A 236 -17.84 7.32 -3.86
C TYR A 236 -18.46 6.14 -4.65
N PRO A 237 -19.80 5.97 -4.62
CA PRO A 237 -20.46 4.78 -5.16
C PRO A 237 -20.25 4.61 -6.68
N MET A 238 -20.34 5.70 -7.45
CA MET A 238 -20.12 5.65 -8.90
C MET A 238 -18.70 5.23 -9.27
N ARG A 239 -17.69 5.68 -8.51
CA ARG A 239 -16.29 5.30 -8.75
C ARG A 239 -16.08 3.81 -8.52
N LYS A 240 -16.61 3.27 -7.41
CA LYS A 240 -16.58 1.84 -7.08
C LYS A 240 -17.26 1.00 -8.17
N TYR A 241 -18.43 1.45 -8.65
CA TYR A 241 -19.14 0.83 -9.76
C TYR A 241 -18.29 0.80 -11.04
N ASN A 242 -17.74 1.94 -11.46
CA ASN A 242 -16.92 2.03 -12.68
C ASN A 242 -15.67 1.16 -12.60
N MET A 243 -14.99 1.12 -11.45
CA MET A 243 -13.83 0.26 -11.23
C MET A 243 -14.19 -1.21 -11.38
N ALA A 244 -15.28 -1.65 -10.75
CA ALA A 244 -15.73 -3.03 -10.86
C ALA A 244 -16.21 -3.39 -12.28
N LYS A 245 -16.95 -2.49 -12.95
CA LYS A 245 -17.38 -2.65 -14.36
C LYS A 245 -16.18 -2.88 -15.26
N ILE A 246 -15.12 -2.08 -15.13
CA ILE A 246 -13.88 -2.23 -15.93
C ILE A 246 -13.25 -3.61 -15.74
N VAL A 247 -13.24 -4.15 -14.51
CA VAL A 247 -12.68 -5.47 -14.22
C VAL A 247 -13.53 -6.58 -14.87
N VAL A 248 -14.86 -6.52 -14.73
CA VAL A 248 -15.82 -7.47 -15.32
C VAL A 248 -15.72 -7.47 -16.85
N GLU A 249 -15.83 -6.30 -17.48
CA GLU A 249 -15.82 -6.18 -18.94
C GLU A 249 -14.43 -6.41 -19.57
N SER A 250 -13.37 -6.42 -18.76
CA SER A 250 -12.02 -6.78 -19.20
C SER A 250 -11.63 -8.22 -18.87
N PHE A 251 -12.56 -9.05 -18.38
CA PHE A 251 -12.28 -10.40 -17.92
C PHE A 251 -11.74 -11.32 -19.03
N ASP A 252 -12.21 -11.18 -20.28
CA ASP A 252 -11.69 -11.95 -21.42
C ASP A 252 -10.19 -11.71 -21.68
N ARG A 253 -9.69 -10.55 -21.26
CA ARG A 253 -8.25 -10.19 -21.32
C ARG A 253 -7.50 -10.57 -20.03
N LYS A 254 -7.97 -11.59 -19.31
CA LYS A 254 -7.43 -12.05 -18.02
C LYS A 254 -5.92 -12.33 -17.99
N ARG A 255 -5.31 -12.68 -19.14
CA ARG A 255 -3.85 -12.90 -19.24
C ARG A 255 -3.03 -11.62 -19.32
N ASP A 256 -3.63 -10.53 -19.82
CA ASP A 256 -2.97 -9.23 -19.99
C ASP A 256 -2.77 -8.55 -18.63
N ASN A 257 -3.69 -8.79 -17.71
CA ASN A 257 -3.70 -8.14 -16.40
C ASN A 257 -2.92 -8.92 -15.32
N VAL A 258 -2.08 -9.89 -15.68
CA VAL A 258 -1.29 -10.65 -14.68
C VAL A 258 -0.02 -9.89 -14.31
N THR A 259 0.15 -9.62 -13.02
CA THR A 259 1.30 -8.86 -12.52
C THR A 259 1.81 -9.44 -11.20
N VAL A 260 3.10 -9.31 -10.96
CA VAL A 260 3.73 -9.57 -9.66
C VAL A 260 4.18 -8.22 -9.11
N ASP A 261 3.77 -7.91 -7.88
CA ASP A 261 4.18 -6.66 -7.23
C ASP A 261 5.65 -6.67 -6.84
N ASP A 262 6.26 -5.49 -6.80
CA ASP A 262 7.67 -5.28 -6.46
C ASP A 262 7.92 -5.14 -4.96
N LYS A 263 6.87 -5.22 -4.13
CA LYS A 263 6.95 -5.04 -2.68
C LYS A 263 7.10 -6.40 -2.01
N ALA A 264 6.02 -7.17 -1.93
CA ALA A 264 5.99 -8.47 -1.27
C ALA A 264 6.27 -9.62 -2.25
N GLY A 265 6.07 -9.39 -3.55
CA GLY A 265 6.17 -10.44 -4.56
C GLY A 265 4.87 -11.23 -4.69
N ARG A 266 3.71 -10.64 -4.37
CA ARG A 266 2.42 -11.31 -4.56
C ARG A 266 2.01 -11.31 -6.03
N LEU A 267 1.37 -12.40 -6.44
CA LEU A 267 0.73 -12.51 -7.74
C LEU A 267 -0.64 -11.82 -7.70
N HIS A 268 -0.87 -10.93 -8.67
CA HIS A 268 -2.15 -10.27 -8.92
C HIS A 268 -2.69 -10.71 -10.28
N THR A 269 -3.93 -11.20 -10.27
CA THR A 269 -4.64 -11.71 -11.45
C THR A 269 -5.99 -11.00 -11.58
N VAL A 270 -6.88 -11.47 -12.45
CA VAL A 270 -8.27 -10.98 -12.43
C VAL A 270 -9.00 -11.36 -11.14
N LEU A 271 -8.65 -12.49 -10.50
CA LEU A 271 -9.31 -12.95 -9.29
C LEU A 271 -9.03 -12.05 -8.08
N THR A 272 -7.80 -11.55 -7.94
CA THR A 272 -7.44 -10.61 -6.85
C THR A 272 -8.18 -9.28 -6.94
N ARG A 273 -8.74 -8.96 -8.11
CA ARG A 273 -9.42 -7.69 -8.41
C ARG A 273 -10.94 -7.77 -8.39
N LEU A 274 -11.49 -8.98 -8.56
CA LEU A 274 -12.90 -9.22 -8.30
C LEU A 274 -13.16 -9.10 -6.81
N ASN A 275 -14.26 -8.45 -6.44
CA ASN A 275 -14.74 -8.45 -5.06
C ASN A 275 -15.33 -9.82 -4.70
N SER A 276 -15.53 -10.10 -3.41
CA SER A 276 -15.96 -11.43 -2.95
C SER A 276 -17.26 -11.92 -3.61
N PRO A 277 -18.33 -11.12 -3.74
CA PRO A 277 -19.52 -11.54 -4.50
C PRO A 277 -19.21 -11.97 -5.93
N LEU A 278 -18.46 -11.17 -6.70
CA LEU A 278 -18.18 -11.49 -8.10
C LEU A 278 -17.30 -12.76 -8.27
N ARG A 279 -16.48 -13.11 -7.28
CA ARG A 279 -15.72 -14.38 -7.31
C ARG A 279 -16.62 -15.61 -7.23
N ALA A 280 -17.78 -15.47 -6.57
CA ALA A 280 -18.81 -16.52 -6.49
C ALA A 280 -19.37 -16.91 -7.87
N LEU A 281 -19.21 -16.03 -8.85
CA LEU A 281 -19.72 -16.19 -10.22
C LEU A 281 -18.64 -16.76 -11.18
N LEU A 282 -17.46 -17.11 -10.65
CA LEU A 282 -16.41 -17.73 -11.43
C LEU A 282 -16.65 -19.24 -11.60
N LYS A 283 -16.36 -19.74 -12.78
CA LYS A 283 -16.33 -21.18 -13.07
C LYS A 283 -15.06 -21.55 -13.83
N TYR A 284 -14.57 -22.76 -13.62
CA TYR A 284 -13.53 -23.35 -14.45
C TYR A 284 -14.07 -24.58 -15.16
N ASP A 285 -14.06 -24.55 -16.49
CA ASP A 285 -14.60 -25.64 -17.34
C ASP A 285 -16.05 -25.99 -16.98
N GLY A 286 -16.86 -24.95 -16.71
CA GLY A 286 -18.25 -25.06 -16.27
C GLY A 286 -18.46 -25.46 -14.80
N LYS A 287 -17.40 -25.82 -14.06
CA LYS A 287 -17.48 -26.23 -12.65
C LYS A 287 -17.32 -25.06 -11.68
N PRO A 288 -18.06 -25.04 -10.56
CA PRO A 288 -17.86 -24.07 -9.50
C PRO A 288 -16.46 -24.20 -8.87
N LEU A 289 -16.00 -23.13 -8.24
CA LEU A 289 -14.72 -23.09 -7.55
C LEU A 289 -14.92 -23.15 -6.03
N ALA A 290 -13.89 -23.59 -5.33
CA ALA A 290 -13.76 -23.41 -3.89
C ALA A 290 -12.35 -22.94 -3.56
N ALA A 291 -12.20 -22.25 -2.43
CA ALA A 291 -10.94 -21.67 -1.99
C ALA A 291 -10.56 -22.10 -0.58
N ALA A 292 -9.29 -22.47 -0.41
CA ALA A 292 -8.67 -22.70 0.88
C ALA A 292 -8.07 -21.38 1.37
N ASP A 293 -8.65 -20.78 2.40
CA ASP A 293 -8.27 -19.49 2.96
C ASP A 293 -7.59 -19.66 4.33
N ILE A 294 -6.47 -18.96 4.54
CA ILE A 294 -5.74 -19.04 5.81
C ILE A 294 -6.45 -18.19 6.86
N LYS A 295 -7.03 -18.83 7.88
CA LYS A 295 -7.63 -18.10 9.01
C LYS A 295 -6.55 -17.29 9.71
N ASN A 296 -6.84 -16.01 9.96
CA ASN A 296 -5.91 -15.09 10.60
C ASN A 296 -4.55 -14.99 9.89
N SER A 297 -4.48 -15.12 8.55
CA SER A 297 -3.24 -15.15 7.75
C SER A 297 -2.09 -14.29 8.30
N GLN A 298 -2.18 -12.96 8.22
CA GLN A 298 -1.10 -12.07 8.63
C GLN A 298 -0.73 -12.25 10.13
N PRO A 299 -1.68 -12.33 11.08
CA PRO A 299 -1.38 -12.72 12.46
C PRO A 299 -0.71 -14.09 12.64
N VAL A 300 -1.12 -15.12 11.88
CA VAL A 300 -0.51 -16.45 11.91
C VAL A 300 0.93 -16.39 11.46
N LEU A 301 1.20 -15.69 10.35
CA LEU A 301 2.57 -15.52 9.86
C LEU A 301 3.42 -14.70 10.83
N SER A 302 2.82 -13.77 11.59
CA SER A 302 3.53 -12.99 12.60
C SER A 302 4.09 -13.81 13.76
N LEU A 303 3.62 -15.05 13.96
CA LEU A 303 4.19 -15.96 14.97
C LEU A 303 5.67 -16.27 14.71
N SER A 304 6.12 -16.20 13.45
CA SER A 304 7.53 -16.29 13.06
C SER A 304 8.42 -15.19 13.66
N LEU A 305 7.84 -14.13 14.22
CA LEU A 305 8.55 -13.07 14.91
C LEU A 305 8.43 -13.19 16.44
N LEU A 306 7.68 -14.17 16.97
CA LEU A 306 7.37 -14.29 18.40
C LEU A 306 7.94 -15.58 19.00
N ASP A 307 8.83 -16.23 18.26
CA ASP A 307 9.51 -17.45 18.63
C ASP A 307 10.90 -17.50 17.97
N GLU A 308 11.94 -17.75 18.75
CA GLU A 308 13.33 -17.71 18.27
C GLU A 308 13.62 -18.79 17.22
N LEU A 309 13.02 -19.98 17.38
CA LEU A 309 13.19 -21.08 16.43
C LEU A 309 12.49 -20.75 15.11
N LEU A 310 11.25 -20.26 15.17
CA LEU A 310 10.50 -19.88 13.96
C LEU A 310 11.15 -18.70 13.23
N TYR A 311 11.69 -17.73 13.98
CA TYR A 311 12.40 -16.58 13.42
C TYR A 311 13.60 -17.01 12.57
N ARG A 312 14.40 -17.95 13.09
CA ARG A 312 15.54 -18.53 12.38
C ARG A 312 15.11 -19.42 11.23
N LYS A 313 14.17 -20.36 11.47
CA LYS A 313 13.68 -21.31 10.46
C LYS A 313 13.17 -20.59 9.21
N ASN A 314 12.41 -19.52 9.40
CA ASN A 314 11.76 -18.78 8.32
C ASN A 314 12.59 -17.63 7.74
N ARG A 315 13.86 -17.50 8.16
CA ARG A 315 14.82 -16.50 7.66
C ARG A 315 14.26 -15.08 7.77
N MET A 316 13.62 -14.79 8.89
CA MET A 316 12.92 -13.52 9.08
C MET A 316 13.90 -12.34 9.14
N LYS A 317 15.14 -12.58 9.56
CA LYS A 317 16.23 -11.60 9.52
C LYS A 317 16.48 -11.11 8.09
N GLU A 318 16.70 -12.02 7.16
CA GLU A 318 16.99 -11.73 5.76
C GLU A 318 15.82 -11.02 5.07
N ARG A 319 14.57 -11.34 5.47
CA ARG A 319 13.39 -10.60 5.00
C ARG A 319 13.37 -9.18 5.54
N ILE A 320 13.68 -8.97 6.82
CA ILE A 320 13.72 -7.63 7.42
C ILE A 320 14.79 -6.78 6.71
N GLU A 321 15.97 -7.34 6.46
CA GLU A 321 17.06 -6.70 5.70
C GLU A 321 16.61 -6.25 4.31
N LEU A 322 15.79 -7.07 3.64
CA LEU A 322 15.22 -6.76 2.34
C LEU A 322 14.28 -5.54 2.36
N TYR A 323 13.71 -5.13 3.49
CA TYR A 323 12.82 -3.95 3.51
C TYR A 323 13.37 -2.80 4.35
N ASN A 324 14.36 -3.08 5.18
CA ASN A 324 14.82 -2.17 6.20
C ASN A 324 16.34 -2.20 6.27
N GLN A 325 17.03 -1.57 5.32
CA GLN A 325 18.49 -1.55 5.28
C GLN A 325 19.12 -0.90 6.52
N GLY A 326 18.36 -0.10 7.28
CA GLY A 326 18.76 0.40 8.60
C GLY A 326 18.95 -0.70 9.65
N TYR A 327 18.46 -1.93 9.39
CA TYR A 327 18.70 -3.11 10.23
C TYR A 327 20.11 -3.69 10.10
N ASN A 328 20.90 -3.34 9.08
CA ASN A 328 22.19 -3.98 8.75
C ASN A 328 23.27 -3.90 9.87
N ASN A 329 22.99 -3.31 11.02
CA ASN A 329 23.86 -3.26 12.19
C ASN A 329 23.71 -4.54 13.05
N SER A 330 24.82 -5.21 13.35
CA SER A 330 24.90 -6.40 14.23
C SER A 330 24.16 -6.23 15.55
N ASP A 331 24.27 -5.06 16.16
CA ASP A 331 23.70 -4.78 17.48
C ASP A 331 22.17 -4.86 17.46
N TYR A 332 21.58 -4.46 16.34
CA TYR A 332 20.13 -4.40 16.18
C TYR A 332 19.51 -5.80 16.01
N TYR A 333 20.24 -6.71 15.37
CA TYR A 333 19.82 -8.12 15.28
C TYR A 333 19.93 -8.85 16.59
N ILE A 334 21.02 -8.62 17.35
CA ILE A 334 21.18 -9.19 18.68
C ILE A 334 20.02 -8.70 19.55
N THR A 335 19.75 -7.39 19.51
CA THR A 335 18.63 -6.79 20.25
C THR A 335 17.28 -7.38 19.84
N LEU A 336 16.98 -7.58 18.56
CA LEU A 336 15.72 -8.20 18.14
C LEU A 336 15.65 -9.67 18.59
N GLY A 337 16.73 -10.44 18.45
CA GLY A 337 16.78 -11.83 18.90
C GLY A 337 16.50 -11.95 20.41
N ASP A 338 17.16 -11.11 21.21
CA ASP A 338 16.97 -11.05 22.66
C ASP A 338 15.56 -10.60 23.03
N LEU A 339 15.01 -9.61 22.30
CA LEU A 339 13.63 -9.15 22.47
C LEU A 339 12.62 -10.26 22.20
N ILE A 340 12.77 -10.99 21.09
CA ILE A 340 11.91 -12.13 20.75
C ILE A 340 12.00 -13.19 21.84
N LYS A 341 13.22 -13.57 22.24
CA LYS A 341 13.45 -14.58 23.27
C LYS A 341 12.79 -14.19 24.59
N ARG A 342 13.03 -12.96 25.07
CA ARG A 342 12.43 -12.40 26.29
C ARG A 342 10.90 -12.40 26.22
N ASN A 343 10.33 -11.99 25.10
CA ASN A 343 8.89 -11.80 24.98
C ASN A 343 8.13 -13.09 24.61
N SER A 344 8.81 -14.12 24.12
CA SER A 344 8.19 -15.36 23.63
C SER A 344 7.39 -16.13 24.67
N THR A 345 7.76 -16.01 25.95
CA THR A 345 7.17 -16.70 27.10
C THR A 345 6.23 -15.81 27.93
N ASN A 346 6.07 -14.53 27.58
CA ASN A 346 5.17 -13.63 28.29
C ASN A 346 3.71 -14.06 28.12
N SER A 347 2.91 -13.87 29.16
CA SER A 347 1.52 -14.34 29.21
C SER A 347 0.65 -13.78 28.07
N ASP A 348 0.88 -12.52 27.66
CA ASP A 348 0.17 -11.90 26.55
C ASP A 348 0.60 -12.48 25.19
N THR A 349 1.88 -12.79 25.01
CA THR A 349 2.39 -13.48 23.81
C THR A 349 1.82 -14.89 23.69
N ILE A 350 1.77 -15.65 24.79
CA ILE A 350 1.15 -16.99 24.82
C ILE A 350 -0.34 -16.90 24.47
N LYS A 351 -1.06 -15.96 25.08
CA LYS A 351 -2.47 -15.71 24.77
C LYS A 351 -2.68 -15.30 23.31
N TYR A 352 -1.81 -14.45 22.76
CA TYR A 352 -1.86 -14.08 21.34
C TYR A 352 -1.68 -15.29 20.44
N LYS A 353 -0.65 -16.13 20.69
CA LYS A 353 -0.41 -17.39 19.96
C LYS A 353 -1.65 -18.29 19.99
N GLU A 354 -2.25 -18.51 21.16
CA GLU A 354 -3.46 -19.32 21.30
C GLU A 354 -4.65 -18.77 20.50
N LEU A 355 -4.91 -17.45 20.59
CA LEU A 355 -6.01 -16.81 19.88
C LEU A 355 -5.82 -16.81 18.37
N VAL A 356 -4.59 -16.64 17.90
CA VAL A 356 -4.21 -16.71 16.49
C VAL A 356 -4.46 -18.11 15.94
N LEU A 357 -3.87 -19.14 16.56
CA LEU A 357 -3.95 -20.54 16.10
C LEU A 357 -5.36 -21.11 16.24
N SER A 358 -6.12 -20.70 17.26
CA SER A 358 -7.51 -21.14 17.44
C SER A 358 -8.49 -20.48 16.44
N GLY A 359 -8.09 -19.43 15.73
CA GLY A 359 -8.97 -18.69 14.83
C GLY A 359 -9.85 -17.64 15.53
N ARG A 360 -9.65 -17.39 16.83
CA ARG A 360 -10.53 -16.54 17.66
C ARG A 360 -10.03 -15.11 17.86
N LEU A 361 -8.81 -14.78 17.42
CA LEU A 361 -8.18 -13.47 17.64
C LEU A 361 -9.11 -12.29 17.38
N TYR A 362 -9.75 -12.21 16.21
CA TYR A 362 -10.54 -11.03 15.85
C TYR A 362 -11.79 -10.86 16.73
N VAL A 363 -12.48 -11.95 17.09
CA VAL A 363 -13.64 -11.89 17.99
C VAL A 363 -13.21 -11.39 19.36
N GLU A 364 -12.19 -12.03 19.93
CA GLU A 364 -11.74 -11.73 21.29
C GLU A 364 -11.14 -10.33 21.38
N PHE A 365 -10.38 -9.90 20.37
CA PHE A 365 -9.90 -8.52 20.31
C PHE A 365 -11.06 -7.53 20.14
N GLY A 366 -12.08 -7.84 19.33
CA GLY A 366 -13.29 -7.03 19.22
C GLY A 366 -14.00 -6.85 20.57
N LYS A 367 -14.12 -7.91 21.37
CA LYS A 367 -14.66 -7.82 22.74
C LYS A 367 -13.81 -6.94 23.65
N GLN A 368 -12.49 -6.99 23.53
CA GLN A 368 -11.60 -6.06 24.26
C GLN A 368 -11.83 -4.61 23.84
N LEU A 369 -12.00 -4.33 22.54
CA LEU A 369 -12.33 -2.99 22.04
C LEU A 369 -13.66 -2.46 22.61
N GLN A 370 -14.66 -3.32 22.79
CA GLN A 370 -15.90 -2.95 23.51
C GLN A 370 -15.62 -2.63 24.99
N GLY A 371 -14.78 -3.43 25.65
CA GLY A 371 -14.36 -3.19 27.03
C GLY A 371 -13.68 -1.82 27.22
N PHE A 372 -12.86 -1.40 26.26
CA PHE A 372 -12.23 -0.07 26.25
C PHE A 372 -13.16 1.08 25.80
N GLY A 373 -14.41 0.80 25.43
CA GLY A 373 -15.33 1.80 24.89
C GLY A 373 -14.82 2.42 23.58
N ILE A 374 -14.09 1.66 22.77
CA ILE A 374 -13.65 2.08 21.42
C ILE A 374 -14.73 1.77 20.39
N ILE A 375 -15.48 0.70 20.61
CA ILE A 375 -16.62 0.31 19.76
C ILE A 375 -17.86 0.04 20.61
N ASN A 376 -19.02 0.19 20.00
CA ASN A 376 -20.31 0.08 20.68
C ASN A 376 -20.54 -1.33 21.24
N LYS A 377 -21.21 -1.39 22.40
CA LYS A 377 -21.74 -2.64 22.96
C LYS A 377 -22.92 -3.15 22.13
N GLY A 378 -23.16 -4.45 22.16
CA GLY A 378 -24.31 -5.09 21.48
C GLY A 378 -24.11 -5.43 20.01
N LEU A 379 -22.89 -5.27 19.47
CA LEU A 379 -22.54 -5.76 18.13
C LEU A 379 -22.42 -7.29 18.11
N GLU A 380 -22.83 -7.91 17.01
CA GLU A 380 -22.69 -9.34 16.79
C GLU A 380 -21.23 -9.73 16.50
N ASP A 381 -20.90 -11.01 16.70
CA ASP A 381 -19.54 -11.53 16.55
C ASP A 381 -18.93 -11.26 15.15
N ASP A 382 -19.73 -11.29 14.09
CA ASP A 382 -19.24 -11.04 12.73
C ASP A 382 -18.91 -9.55 12.49
N GLU A 383 -19.65 -8.64 13.12
CA GLU A 383 -19.35 -7.20 13.10
C GLU A 383 -18.08 -6.91 13.89
N LEU A 384 -17.95 -7.51 15.07
CA LEU A 384 -16.74 -7.43 15.91
C LEU A 384 -15.50 -7.91 15.15
N LYS A 385 -15.58 -9.08 14.49
CA LYS A 385 -14.48 -9.62 13.67
C LYS A 385 -14.08 -8.64 12.58
N SER A 386 -15.06 -8.07 11.87
CA SER A 386 -14.81 -7.16 10.75
C SER A 386 -14.05 -5.91 11.20
N ILE A 387 -14.51 -5.27 12.28
CA ILE A 387 -13.89 -4.06 12.83
C ILE A 387 -12.50 -4.38 13.40
N ALA A 388 -12.40 -5.42 14.23
CA ALA A 388 -11.15 -5.86 14.83
C ALA A 388 -10.11 -6.24 13.76
N LYS A 389 -10.52 -6.91 12.68
CA LYS A 389 -9.64 -7.25 11.55
C LYS A 389 -9.09 -6.01 10.88
N LYS A 390 -9.95 -5.05 10.51
CA LYS A 390 -9.50 -3.79 9.90
C LYS A 390 -8.54 -3.02 10.81
N GLY A 391 -8.90 -2.88 12.08
CA GLY A 391 -8.09 -2.16 13.06
C GLY A 391 -6.74 -2.84 13.33
N LEU A 392 -6.72 -4.17 13.48
CA LEU A 392 -5.48 -4.93 13.67
C LEU A 392 -4.55 -4.82 12.45
N LEU A 393 -5.09 -4.93 11.22
CA LEU A 393 -4.29 -4.75 10.01
C LEU A 393 -3.68 -3.35 9.95
N LYS A 394 -4.43 -2.30 10.36
CA LYS A 394 -3.86 -0.96 10.53
C LYS A 394 -2.71 -0.95 11.55
N CYS A 395 -2.79 -1.70 12.65
CA CYS A 395 -1.68 -1.80 13.63
C CYS A 395 -0.40 -2.39 13.02
N LEU A 396 -0.55 -3.38 12.14
CA LEU A 396 0.57 -4.01 11.43
C LEU A 396 1.17 -3.08 10.37
N PHE A 397 0.34 -2.27 9.72
CA PHE A 397 0.73 -1.52 8.51
C PHE A 397 1.01 -0.03 8.76
N ASN A 398 0.56 0.54 9.87
CA ASN A 398 0.78 1.95 10.22
C ASN A 398 2.15 2.21 10.87
N THR A 399 2.56 3.47 10.79
CA THR A 399 3.70 4.01 11.54
C THR A 399 3.53 3.84 13.05
N ASN A 400 4.64 3.65 13.76
CA ASN A 400 4.65 3.59 15.23
C ASN A 400 4.08 4.87 15.86
N GLN A 401 4.23 6.01 15.19
CA GLN A 401 3.68 7.30 15.64
C GLN A 401 2.15 7.38 15.60
N ALA A 402 1.49 6.48 14.86
CA ALA A 402 0.03 6.51 14.73
C ALA A 402 -0.68 6.12 16.03
N ILE A 403 0.00 5.51 17.00
CA ILE A 403 -0.58 5.06 18.25
C ILE A 403 -1.28 6.17 19.05
N SER A 404 -0.83 7.43 18.94
CA SER A 404 -1.48 8.58 19.59
C SER A 404 -2.78 9.00 18.92
N ARG A 405 -3.02 8.56 17.68
CA ARG A 405 -4.19 8.95 16.87
C ARG A 405 -5.12 7.78 16.53
N GLU A 406 -4.68 6.55 16.72
CA GLU A 406 -5.40 5.33 16.36
C GLU A 406 -5.72 4.50 17.61
N ARG A 407 -6.91 4.70 18.18
CA ARG A 407 -7.34 4.05 19.44
C ARG A 407 -7.26 2.52 19.39
N ILE A 408 -7.49 1.91 18.23
CA ILE A 408 -7.38 0.45 18.07
C ILE A 408 -5.92 -0.01 18.19
N GLN A 409 -4.96 0.77 17.66
CA GLN A 409 -3.53 0.47 17.81
C GLN A 409 -3.07 0.64 19.26
N TRP A 410 -3.57 1.66 19.95
CA TRP A 410 -3.37 1.79 21.39
C TRP A 410 -3.92 0.57 22.14
N ALA A 411 -5.15 0.15 21.87
CA ALA A 411 -5.76 -1.01 22.53
C ALA A 411 -5.00 -2.31 22.23
N PHE A 412 -4.49 -2.49 21.02
CA PHE A 412 -3.65 -3.65 20.71
C PHE A 412 -2.39 -3.68 21.59
N LYS A 413 -1.73 -2.54 21.79
CA LYS A 413 -0.59 -2.43 22.73
C LYS A 413 -0.99 -2.74 24.18
N GLN A 414 -2.19 -2.35 24.61
CA GLN A 414 -2.66 -2.67 25.97
C GLN A 414 -2.94 -4.17 26.16
N VAL A 415 -3.52 -4.82 25.14
CA VAL A 415 -3.91 -6.24 25.22
C VAL A 415 -2.71 -7.17 24.99
N PHE A 416 -1.80 -6.81 24.10
CA PHE A 416 -0.63 -7.60 23.71
C PHE A 416 0.67 -6.77 23.72
N PRO A 417 1.08 -6.22 24.87
CA PRO A 417 2.22 -5.30 24.97
C PRO A 417 3.53 -5.91 24.47
N SER A 418 3.80 -7.18 24.77
CA SER A 418 5.05 -7.85 24.42
C SER A 418 5.12 -8.19 22.93
N VAL A 419 3.97 -8.53 22.34
CA VAL A 419 3.81 -8.69 20.88
C VAL A 419 3.99 -7.36 20.16
N TYR A 420 3.36 -6.30 20.66
CA TYR A 420 3.48 -4.97 20.08
C TYR A 420 4.91 -4.45 20.14
N GLU A 421 5.65 -4.69 21.23
CA GLU A 421 7.06 -4.29 21.37
C GLU A 421 7.92 -4.87 20.23
N VAL A 422 7.75 -6.16 19.92
CA VAL A 422 8.45 -6.81 18.79
C VAL A 422 8.05 -6.17 17.46
N PHE A 423 6.75 -5.98 17.23
CA PHE A 423 6.24 -5.38 15.98
C PHE A 423 6.71 -3.94 15.79
N GLU A 424 6.71 -3.15 16.85
CA GLU A 424 7.21 -1.78 16.90
C GLU A 424 8.70 -1.74 16.56
N PHE A 425 9.49 -2.65 17.14
CA PHE A 425 10.91 -2.78 16.86
C PHE A 425 11.18 -3.11 15.39
N VAL A 426 10.50 -4.10 14.81
CA VAL A 426 10.61 -4.46 13.37
C VAL A 426 10.33 -3.27 12.44
N LYS A 427 9.40 -2.39 12.84
CA LYS A 427 8.99 -1.20 12.08
C LYS A 427 9.93 0.00 12.23
N THR A 428 10.94 -0.05 13.10
CA THR A 428 11.88 1.06 13.30
C THR A 428 12.62 1.40 11.99
N HIS A 429 12.84 2.68 11.71
CA HIS A 429 13.40 3.20 10.44
C HIS A 429 12.50 3.08 9.20
N ASN A 430 11.75 1.99 9.04
CA ASN A 430 10.78 1.83 7.96
C ASN A 430 9.52 1.10 8.45
N TYR A 431 8.43 1.86 8.60
CA TYR A 431 7.16 1.31 9.11
C TYR A 431 6.54 0.23 8.21
N LYS A 432 6.87 0.23 6.92
CA LYS A 432 6.34 -0.75 5.95
C LYS A 432 6.94 -2.14 6.13
N THR A 433 8.06 -2.26 6.86
CA THR A 433 8.84 -3.50 7.01
C THR A 433 7.98 -4.65 7.48
N LEU A 434 7.22 -4.48 8.58
CA LEU A 434 6.39 -5.55 9.13
C LEU A 434 5.33 -6.03 8.13
N ALA A 435 4.66 -5.12 7.45
CA ALA A 435 3.71 -5.47 6.39
C ALA A 435 4.40 -6.26 5.26
N CYS A 436 5.50 -5.73 4.74
CA CYS A 436 6.19 -6.32 3.60
C CYS A 436 6.76 -7.71 3.91
N ILE A 437 7.37 -7.94 5.08
CA ILE A 437 7.94 -9.25 5.43
C ILE A 437 6.87 -10.32 5.60
N LEU A 438 5.72 -9.98 6.21
CA LEU A 438 4.62 -10.93 6.40
C LEU A 438 3.94 -11.28 5.08
N GLN A 439 3.73 -10.29 4.21
CA GLN A 439 3.19 -10.51 2.87
C GLN A 439 4.19 -11.27 1.96
N ASN A 440 5.49 -11.05 2.13
CA ASN A 440 6.53 -11.79 1.40
C ASN A 440 6.59 -13.25 1.86
N PHE A 441 6.49 -13.49 3.17
CA PHE A 441 6.43 -14.84 3.73
C PHE A 441 5.16 -15.59 3.29
N GLU A 442 4.02 -14.89 3.24
CA GLU A 442 2.78 -15.41 2.65
C GLU A 442 2.98 -15.85 1.20
N ALA A 443 3.55 -14.98 0.36
CA ALA A 443 3.80 -15.29 -1.05
C ALA A 443 4.72 -16.51 -1.22
N GLU A 444 5.73 -16.66 -0.36
CA GLU A 444 6.59 -17.84 -0.36
C GLU A 444 5.82 -19.13 -0.08
N ILE A 445 5.05 -19.17 1.00
CA ILE A 445 4.29 -20.37 1.39
C ILE A 445 3.26 -20.70 0.32
N VAL A 446 2.46 -19.72 -0.11
CA VAL A 446 1.33 -19.96 -1.00
C VAL A 446 1.78 -20.24 -2.43
N LEU A 447 2.62 -19.37 -3.02
CA LEU A 447 2.99 -19.49 -4.42
C LEU A 447 4.14 -20.46 -4.62
N HIS A 448 5.22 -20.30 -3.84
CA HIS A 448 6.50 -20.95 -4.13
C HIS A 448 6.70 -22.29 -3.43
N LYS A 449 5.87 -22.61 -2.44
CA LYS A 449 5.85 -23.93 -1.80
C LYS A 449 4.58 -24.71 -2.16
N ALA A 450 3.40 -24.26 -1.71
CA ALA A 450 2.16 -25.00 -1.89
C ALA A 450 1.71 -25.11 -3.35
N CYS A 451 1.55 -23.98 -4.06
CA CYS A 451 1.17 -24.02 -5.48
C CYS A 451 2.24 -24.68 -6.36
N PHE A 452 3.51 -24.56 -6.00
CA PHE A 452 4.60 -25.22 -6.71
C PHE A 452 4.51 -26.75 -6.55
N GLU A 453 4.34 -27.26 -5.32
CA GLU A 453 4.12 -28.69 -5.06
C GLU A 453 2.88 -29.21 -5.79
N LEU A 454 1.74 -28.50 -5.69
CA LEU A 454 0.51 -28.84 -6.41
C LEU A 454 0.73 -28.87 -7.92
N GLY A 455 1.41 -27.87 -8.48
CA GLY A 455 1.69 -27.80 -9.91
C GLY A 455 2.61 -28.92 -10.43
N LEU A 456 3.45 -29.49 -9.56
CA LEU A 456 4.32 -30.62 -9.89
C LEU A 456 3.62 -31.97 -9.72
N ASN A 457 2.96 -32.18 -8.58
CA ASN A 457 2.40 -33.48 -8.19
C ASN A 457 0.95 -33.69 -8.67
N HIS A 458 0.24 -32.59 -8.94
CA HIS A 458 -1.15 -32.58 -9.38
C HIS A 458 -1.34 -31.63 -10.59
N PRO A 459 -0.68 -31.90 -11.72
CA PRO A 459 -0.59 -30.96 -12.85
C PRO A 459 -1.94 -30.66 -13.53
N ASP A 460 -2.96 -31.48 -13.27
CA ASP A 460 -4.33 -31.38 -13.80
C ASP A 460 -5.29 -30.60 -12.90
N ILE A 461 -4.88 -30.25 -11.67
CA ILE A 461 -5.69 -29.47 -10.74
C ILE A 461 -5.56 -27.98 -11.09
N PRO A 462 -6.66 -27.28 -11.43
CA PRO A 462 -6.62 -25.85 -11.71
C PRO A 462 -6.30 -25.06 -10.44
N LEU A 463 -5.37 -24.11 -10.54
CA LEU A 463 -4.90 -23.31 -9.41
C LEU A 463 -5.08 -21.82 -9.69
N PHE A 464 -5.76 -21.14 -8.78
CA PHE A 464 -5.89 -19.70 -8.76
C PHE A 464 -5.56 -19.18 -7.37
N THR A 465 -4.90 -18.02 -7.26
CA THR A 465 -4.54 -17.48 -5.95
C THR A 465 -5.14 -16.11 -5.72
N ILE A 466 -5.54 -15.90 -4.46
CA ILE A 466 -5.94 -14.60 -3.92
C ILE A 466 -5.11 -14.41 -2.65
N HIS A 467 -3.86 -13.99 -2.83
CA HIS A 467 -2.91 -13.77 -1.73
C HIS A 467 -2.74 -14.98 -0.81
N ASP A 468 -3.37 -14.96 0.35
CA ASP A 468 -3.40 -16.01 1.37
C ASP A 468 -4.37 -17.16 1.07
N SER A 469 -5.03 -17.13 -0.08
CA SER A 469 -5.98 -18.16 -0.49
C SER A 469 -5.60 -18.85 -1.81
N ILE A 470 -5.81 -20.17 -1.87
CA ILE A 470 -5.68 -20.99 -3.09
C ILE A 470 -7.06 -21.52 -3.47
N ALA A 471 -7.55 -21.13 -4.63
CA ALA A 471 -8.79 -21.60 -5.23
C ALA A 471 -8.55 -22.65 -6.32
N THR A 472 -9.47 -23.60 -6.39
CA THR A 472 -9.51 -24.70 -7.36
C THR A 472 -10.96 -25.12 -7.60
N THR A 473 -11.23 -26.15 -8.39
CA THR A 473 -12.58 -26.72 -8.51
C THR A 473 -12.99 -27.41 -7.21
N GLU A 474 -14.29 -27.42 -6.92
CA GLU A 474 -14.80 -27.96 -5.64
C GLU A 474 -14.32 -29.39 -5.35
N GLU A 475 -14.22 -30.27 -6.37
CA GLU A 475 -13.76 -31.65 -6.17
C GLU A 475 -12.29 -31.78 -5.72
N ASN A 476 -11.47 -30.76 -5.96
CA ASN A 476 -10.03 -30.78 -5.70
C ASN A 476 -9.65 -30.03 -4.41
N ILE A 477 -10.63 -29.45 -3.72
CA ILE A 477 -10.35 -28.50 -2.63
C ILE A 477 -9.63 -29.13 -1.44
N GLU A 478 -9.92 -30.39 -1.11
CA GLU A 478 -9.27 -31.08 0.01
C GLU A 478 -7.79 -31.36 -0.28
N VAL A 479 -7.43 -31.74 -1.51
CA VAL A 479 -6.02 -31.88 -1.93
C VAL A 479 -5.26 -30.56 -1.75
N VAL A 480 -5.87 -29.46 -2.17
CA VAL A 480 -5.27 -28.12 -2.02
C VAL A 480 -5.12 -27.73 -0.54
N LYS A 481 -6.14 -27.99 0.28
CA LYS A 481 -6.09 -27.72 1.72
C LYS A 481 -5.01 -28.53 2.42
N ASP A 482 -4.87 -29.81 2.09
CA ASP A 482 -3.87 -30.69 2.70
C ASP A 482 -2.45 -30.20 2.38
N VAL A 483 -2.17 -29.87 1.13
CA VAL A 483 -0.86 -29.34 0.73
C VAL A 483 -0.58 -27.98 1.36
N LEU A 484 -1.55 -27.07 1.38
CA LEU A 484 -1.38 -25.75 2.01
C LEU A 484 -1.17 -25.89 3.53
N SER A 485 -1.96 -26.74 4.20
CA SER A 485 -1.86 -27.00 5.63
C SER A 485 -0.51 -27.61 5.98
N LYS A 486 -0.02 -28.56 5.19
CA LYS A 486 1.31 -29.16 5.35
C LYS A 486 2.42 -28.09 5.35
N HIS A 487 2.43 -27.20 4.34
CA HIS A 487 3.45 -26.15 4.25
C HIS A 487 3.35 -25.09 5.35
N LEU A 488 2.14 -24.76 5.78
CA LEU A 488 1.93 -23.86 6.92
C LEU A 488 2.41 -24.50 8.23
N SER A 489 2.08 -25.76 8.46
CA SER A 489 2.49 -26.48 9.66
C SER A 489 3.99 -26.73 9.73
N ASP A 490 4.64 -27.03 8.60
CA ASP A 490 6.10 -27.04 8.55
C ASP A 490 6.66 -25.65 8.87
N ALA A 491 6.17 -24.59 8.22
CA ALA A 491 6.71 -23.25 8.43
C ALA A 491 6.55 -22.73 9.88
N LEU A 492 5.50 -23.14 10.59
CA LEU A 492 5.12 -22.56 11.88
C LEU A 492 5.20 -23.53 13.06
N GLU A 493 5.57 -24.79 12.84
CA GLU A 493 5.63 -25.86 13.85
C GLU A 493 4.30 -26.07 14.61
N HIS A 494 3.19 -25.61 14.02
CA HIS A 494 1.86 -25.66 14.59
C HIS A 494 0.80 -25.91 13.53
N PRO A 495 -0.29 -26.63 13.84
CA PRO A 495 -1.43 -26.74 12.95
C PRO A 495 -2.10 -25.37 12.74
N VAL A 496 -2.26 -24.98 11.47
CA VAL A 496 -2.93 -23.73 11.09
C VAL A 496 -4.32 -24.04 10.58
N LYS A 497 -5.33 -23.33 11.09
CA LYS A 497 -6.70 -23.48 10.62
C LYS A 497 -6.88 -22.88 9.24
N LEU A 498 -7.41 -23.67 8.32
CA LEU A 498 -7.89 -23.22 7.02
C LEU A 498 -9.42 -23.12 7.02
N GLN A 499 -9.96 -22.17 6.27
CA GLN A 499 -11.37 -22.08 5.95
C GLN A 499 -11.58 -22.49 4.50
N THR A 500 -12.60 -23.31 4.25
CA THR A 500 -13.08 -23.52 2.88
C THR A 500 -14.16 -22.51 2.54
N GLU A 501 -14.00 -21.83 1.41
CA GLU A 501 -15.02 -20.98 0.80
C GLU A 501 -15.51 -21.61 -0.50
N TYR A 502 -16.74 -22.13 -0.51
CA TYR A 502 -17.36 -22.65 -1.72
C TYR A 502 -17.99 -21.48 -2.49
N TRP A 503 -17.48 -21.18 -3.69
CA TRP A 503 -17.91 -20.08 -4.53
C TRP A 503 -19.11 -20.51 -5.37
N ASN A 504 -20.24 -20.62 -4.70
CA ASN A 504 -21.53 -20.99 -5.26
C ASN A 504 -22.60 -19.93 -4.98
N GLU A 505 -23.83 -20.18 -5.44
CA GLU A 505 -24.97 -19.26 -5.27
C GLU A 505 -25.22 -18.89 -3.80
N LYS A 506 -25.10 -19.84 -2.86
CA LYS A 506 -25.24 -19.57 -1.43
C LYS A 506 -24.18 -18.59 -0.91
N TYR A 507 -22.94 -18.72 -1.39
CA TYR A 507 -21.88 -17.77 -1.05
C TYR A 507 -22.11 -16.41 -1.70
N PHE A 508 -22.57 -16.39 -2.95
CA PHE A 508 -22.95 -15.15 -3.64
C PHE A 508 -24.00 -14.37 -2.83
N GLU A 509 -25.12 -15.02 -2.47
CA GLU A 509 -26.19 -14.40 -1.69
C GLU A 509 -25.71 -13.95 -0.30
N LYS A 510 -24.88 -14.76 0.37
CA LYS A 510 -24.28 -14.40 1.66
C LYS A 510 -23.41 -13.15 1.55
N GLU A 511 -22.48 -13.11 0.59
CA GLU A 511 -21.56 -11.97 0.42
C GLU A 511 -22.28 -10.73 -0.09
N LYS A 512 -23.33 -10.89 -0.91
CA LYS A 512 -24.23 -9.83 -1.36
C LYS A 512 -24.94 -9.17 -0.17
N CYS A 513 -25.42 -9.98 0.78
CA CYS A 513 -26.17 -9.52 1.96
C CYS A 513 -25.30 -9.09 3.15
N LYS A 514 -23.97 -9.25 3.10
CA LYS A 514 -23.08 -8.74 4.15
C LYS A 514 -23.24 -7.22 4.23
N LYS A 515 -24.04 -6.77 5.21
CA LYS A 515 -24.16 -5.37 5.58
C LYS A 515 -22.75 -4.82 5.73
N ARG A 516 -22.40 -3.82 4.92
CA ARG A 516 -21.30 -2.95 5.31
C ARG A 516 -21.81 -2.27 6.56
N VAL A 517 -21.40 -2.79 7.72
CA VAL A 517 -21.38 -2.01 8.94
C VAL A 517 -20.70 -0.73 8.51
N SER A 518 -21.47 0.36 8.46
CA SER A 518 -20.88 1.67 8.54
C SER A 518 -20.12 1.62 9.84
N VAL A 519 -18.84 1.30 9.76
CA VAL A 519 -17.89 1.92 10.66
C VAL A 519 -18.12 3.37 10.32
N ASN A 520 -19.06 4.01 11.03
CA ASN A 520 -19.11 5.43 11.06
C ASN A 520 -17.67 5.75 11.43
N ASP A 521 -16.92 6.28 10.48
CA ASP A 521 -15.69 6.96 10.83
C ASP A 521 -16.03 8.03 11.86
N ASP A 522 -17.29 8.49 11.91
CA ASP A 522 -17.84 9.25 13.02
C ASP A 522 -17.94 8.50 14.35
N VAL A 523 -17.86 7.17 14.50
CA VAL A 523 -17.82 6.48 15.82
C VAL A 523 -16.38 6.26 16.27
N VAL A 524 -15.45 5.96 15.35
CA VAL A 524 -14.01 5.94 15.64
C VAL A 524 -13.49 7.38 15.85
N ASN A 525 -14.05 8.36 15.13
CA ASN A 525 -13.73 9.78 15.25
C ASN A 525 -14.68 10.60 16.15
N ALA A 526 -15.88 10.15 16.54
CA ALA A 526 -16.70 10.92 17.52
C ALA A 526 -16.06 10.91 18.89
N SER A 527 -15.21 9.93 19.22
CA SER A 527 -14.39 10.04 20.43
C SER A 527 -13.38 11.21 20.39
N TYR A 528 -13.14 11.84 19.23
CA TYR A 528 -12.39 13.11 19.15
C TYR A 528 -13.24 14.35 19.44
N LYS A 529 -14.57 14.30 19.25
CA LYS A 529 -15.44 15.47 19.44
C LYS A 529 -16.20 15.46 20.76
N HIS A 530 -16.47 14.29 21.34
CA HIS A 530 -17.32 14.20 22.53
C HIS A 530 -16.63 14.39 23.89
N GLN A 531 -15.30 14.59 23.95
CA GLN A 531 -14.60 14.92 25.19
C GLN A 531 -14.30 16.41 25.41
N GLU A 532 -14.69 17.31 24.49
CA GLU A 532 -14.56 18.75 24.72
C GLU A 532 -15.60 19.33 25.70
N ASN A 533 -16.66 18.57 26.09
CA ASN A 533 -17.81 19.13 26.81
C ASN A 533 -18.32 18.36 28.04
N THR A 534 -17.53 17.50 28.69
CA THR A 534 -17.90 16.95 30.01
C THR A 534 -16.84 17.25 31.06
N PRO A 535 -17.14 18.03 32.11
CA PRO A 535 -16.21 18.27 33.20
C PRO A 535 -16.24 17.08 34.17
N HIS A 536 -15.04 16.66 34.62
CA HIS A 536 -14.73 15.66 35.67
C HIS A 536 -14.52 14.20 35.21
N SER A 537 -13.26 13.81 34.96
CA SER A 537 -12.44 13.08 35.94
C SER A 537 -11.08 12.70 35.31
N TYR A 538 -9.99 13.24 35.85
CA TYR A 538 -8.57 12.96 35.55
C TYR A 538 -8.16 12.91 34.08
N GLY A 539 -8.00 14.10 33.49
CA GLY A 539 -7.44 14.28 32.15
C GLY A 539 -5.93 14.05 32.12
N TYR A 540 -5.50 12.99 31.44
CA TYR A 540 -4.15 12.93 30.88
C TYR A 540 -4.06 13.94 29.74
N PHE A 541 -3.52 15.12 30.03
CA PHE A 541 -3.16 16.12 29.03
C PHE A 541 -2.04 15.53 28.16
N ASP A 542 -2.21 15.50 26.84
CA ASP A 542 -1.24 14.93 25.90
C ASP A 542 -0.02 15.87 25.73
N TYR A 543 0.92 15.79 26.67
CA TYR A 543 2.16 16.57 26.70
C TYR A 543 3.01 16.39 25.42
N ASN A 544 2.85 15.29 24.69
CA ASN A 544 3.65 15.00 23.49
C ASN A 544 3.34 15.92 22.30
N LEU A 545 2.13 16.50 22.24
CA LEU A 545 1.73 17.38 21.14
C LEU A 545 2.47 18.74 21.16
N LEU A 546 2.92 19.19 22.35
CA LEU A 546 3.65 20.45 22.54
C LEU A 546 5.16 20.22 22.64
N LEU A 547 5.60 19.15 23.30
CA LEU A 547 7.01 18.92 23.61
C LEU A 547 7.84 18.55 22.38
N VAL A 548 7.29 17.73 21.47
CA VAL A 548 8.03 17.25 20.29
C VAL A 548 8.34 18.40 19.31
N PRO A 549 7.41 19.31 18.98
CA PRO A 549 7.71 20.51 18.20
C PRO A 549 8.70 21.45 18.91
N LEU A 550 8.56 21.63 20.23
CA LEU A 550 9.41 22.51 21.02
C LEU A 550 10.87 22.01 21.05
N LEU A 551 11.08 20.72 21.35
CA LEU A 551 12.39 20.07 21.36
C LEU A 551 13.02 20.07 19.96
N ARG A 552 12.22 19.89 18.90
CA ARG A 552 12.69 19.97 17.52
C ARG A 552 13.18 21.39 17.17
N ASN A 553 12.44 22.41 17.59
CA ASN A 553 12.80 23.81 17.39
C ASN A 553 14.02 24.23 18.21
N LEU A 554 14.13 23.79 19.46
CA LEU A 554 15.31 24.01 20.30
C LEU A 554 16.56 23.35 19.71
N ARG A 555 16.43 22.13 19.15
CA ARG A 555 17.53 21.40 18.50
C ARG A 555 18.00 22.08 17.21
N LEU A 556 17.08 22.63 16.42
CA LEU A 556 17.41 23.43 15.23
C LEU A 556 18.11 24.74 15.63
N THR A 557 17.60 25.40 16.67
CA THR A 557 18.17 26.65 17.20
C THR A 557 19.59 26.44 17.75
N ALA A 558 19.83 25.37 18.51
CA ALA A 558 21.16 25.04 19.02
C ALA A 558 22.18 24.74 17.90
N LYS A 559 21.73 24.10 16.81
CA LYS A 559 22.55 23.81 15.63
C LYS A 559 22.91 25.09 14.85
N GLU A 560 21.97 26.02 14.69
CA GLU A 560 22.20 27.30 14.01
C GLU A 560 23.11 28.25 14.81
N LEU A 561 23.14 28.11 16.15
CA LEU A 561 24.00 28.90 17.03
C LEU A 561 25.39 28.28 17.26
N GLY A 562 25.72 27.16 16.61
CA GLY A 562 27.03 26.51 16.70
C GLY A 562 27.33 25.84 18.04
N LEU A 563 26.31 25.53 18.84
CA LEU A 563 26.48 24.88 20.14
C LEU A 563 26.78 23.39 19.95
N LYS A 564 27.80 22.86 20.63
CA LYS A 564 28.11 21.42 20.61
C LYS A 564 26.94 20.67 21.28
N GLN A 565 26.27 19.79 20.53
CA GLN A 565 25.06 19.07 20.96
C GLN A 565 25.21 18.40 22.33
N LYS A 566 26.39 17.86 22.64
CA LYS A 566 26.65 17.14 23.90
C LYS A 566 26.37 18.03 25.12
N ASN A 567 26.94 19.24 25.16
CA ASN A 567 26.83 20.16 26.30
C ASN A 567 25.41 20.72 26.51
N PHE A 568 24.63 20.90 25.43
CA PHE A 568 23.25 21.39 25.52
C PHE A 568 22.31 20.34 26.12
N PHE A 569 22.45 19.07 25.75
CA PHE A 569 21.63 17.99 26.29
C PHE A 569 22.13 17.50 27.66
N GLU A 570 23.43 17.62 27.98
CA GLU A 570 23.96 17.35 29.32
C GLU A 570 23.43 18.36 30.36
N GLY A 571 23.31 19.64 30.01
CA GLY A 571 22.70 20.66 30.86
C GLY A 571 21.19 20.43 31.09
N LEU A 572 20.47 19.93 30.09
CA LEU A 572 19.05 19.57 30.24
C LEU A 572 18.85 18.29 31.08
N ARG A 573 19.79 17.33 31.04
CA ARG A 573 19.78 16.14 31.92
C ARG A 573 20.14 16.47 33.37
N GLN A 574 21.11 17.36 33.61
CA GLN A 574 21.49 17.78 34.96
C GLN A 574 20.35 18.46 35.73
N LEU A 575 19.33 18.95 35.02
CA LEU A 575 18.12 19.54 35.58
C LEU A 575 16.94 18.55 35.64
N ASN A 576 17.16 17.25 35.41
CA ASN A 576 16.14 16.18 35.38
C ASN A 576 14.99 16.33 34.36
N ILE A 577 15.06 17.30 33.43
CA ILE A 577 14.00 17.61 32.45
C ILE A 577 13.79 16.46 31.43
N LEU A 578 14.77 15.59 31.24
CA LEU A 578 14.74 14.52 30.22
C LEU A 578 14.48 13.12 30.78
N ASP A 579 14.60 12.92 32.11
CA ASP A 579 14.74 11.58 32.68
C ASP A 579 13.55 11.12 33.53
N ASP A 580 12.50 11.94 33.76
CA ASP A 580 11.24 11.45 34.37
C ASP A 580 9.98 12.17 33.83
N PHE A 581 9.08 11.45 33.17
CA PHE A 581 7.93 12.00 32.42
C PHE A 581 6.64 12.11 33.24
N ASN A 582 6.73 12.60 34.48
CA ASN A 582 5.57 12.56 35.39
C ASN A 582 5.51 13.67 36.46
N HIS A 583 5.74 14.96 36.16
CA HIS A 583 5.51 16.04 37.14
C HIS A 583 4.98 17.40 36.60
N PRO A 584 4.42 18.28 37.47
CA PRO A 584 3.56 19.42 37.12
C PRO A 584 4.29 20.66 36.56
N ILE A 585 3.51 21.63 36.07
CA ILE A 585 3.85 22.89 35.37
C ILE A 585 4.98 23.76 35.99
N GLU A 586 5.30 23.59 37.28
CA GLU A 586 6.25 24.44 38.02
C GLU A 586 7.73 24.28 37.57
N GLU A 587 8.11 23.13 37.00
CA GLU A 587 9.48 22.91 36.50
C GLU A 587 9.75 23.60 35.15
N PHE A 588 8.70 23.92 34.38
CA PHE A 588 8.80 24.66 33.12
C PHE A 588 9.18 26.14 33.33
N GLU A 589 8.75 26.74 34.44
CA GLU A 589 9.18 28.08 34.85
C GLU A 589 10.66 28.11 35.20
N GLN A 590 11.18 27.08 35.85
CA GLN A 590 12.61 26.98 36.19
C GLN A 590 13.49 26.81 34.95
N ALA A 591 13.07 25.97 33.99
CA ALA A 591 13.77 25.83 32.70
C ALA A 591 13.79 27.15 31.89
N SER A 592 12.69 27.90 31.91
CA SER A 592 12.57 29.23 31.30
C SER A 592 13.48 30.27 31.98
N LEU A 593 13.56 30.25 33.31
CA LEU A 593 14.43 31.12 34.11
C LEU A 593 15.93 30.83 33.90
N PHE A 594 16.31 29.56 33.74
CA PHE A 594 17.70 29.16 33.45
C PHE A 594 18.13 29.55 32.02
N ILE A 595 17.26 29.35 31.02
CA ILE A 595 17.52 29.81 29.65
C ILE A 595 17.65 31.35 29.62
N LYS A 596 16.88 32.05 30.46
CA LYS A 596 17.02 33.50 30.72
C LYS A 596 18.39 33.85 31.34
N SER A 597 18.88 33.10 32.34
CA SER A 597 20.12 33.44 33.04
C SER A 597 21.38 33.18 32.20
N GLU A 598 21.43 32.08 31.46
CA GLU A 598 22.61 31.69 30.67
C GLU A 598 22.71 32.40 29.31
N TYR A 599 21.58 32.72 28.66
CA TYR A 599 21.59 33.09 27.24
C TYR A 599 21.00 34.48 26.90
N SER A 600 20.64 35.28 27.90
CA SER A 600 20.08 36.64 27.72
C SER A 600 20.96 37.59 26.91
N LYS A 601 22.29 37.40 26.88
CA LYS A 601 23.21 38.31 26.18
C LYS A 601 23.43 37.99 24.69
N LYS A 602 22.94 36.86 24.15
CA LYS A 602 23.28 36.43 22.77
C LYS A 602 22.10 36.21 21.81
N ILE A 603 20.85 36.30 22.25
CA ILE A 603 19.69 35.94 21.40
C ILE A 603 18.89 37.18 20.99
N LYS A 604 18.84 37.49 19.69
CA LYS A 604 17.83 38.41 19.12
C LYS A 604 16.50 37.66 18.98
N TRP A 605 15.65 37.74 20.03
CA TRP A 605 14.33 37.08 20.16
C TRP A 605 13.35 37.28 18.99
N ARG A 606 13.57 38.29 18.13
CA ARG A 606 12.81 38.52 16.89
C ARG A 606 12.84 37.34 15.90
N ARG A 607 13.89 36.49 15.91
CA ARG A 607 13.96 35.31 15.02
C ARG A 607 13.18 34.11 15.55
N LEU A 608 13.13 33.92 16.88
CA LEU A 608 12.39 32.83 17.51
C LEU A 608 10.87 32.97 17.27
N MET A 609 10.33 34.19 17.42
CA MET A 609 8.90 34.45 17.26
C MET A 609 8.38 34.33 15.81
N LYS A 610 9.25 34.42 14.79
CA LYS A 610 8.85 34.16 13.40
C LYS A 610 8.59 32.67 13.12
N LEU A 611 9.17 31.78 13.93
CA LEU A 611 9.05 30.32 13.81
C LEU A 611 7.85 29.73 14.58
N VAL A 612 7.24 30.48 15.51
CA VAL A 612 6.11 30.03 16.36
C VAL A 612 4.74 30.40 15.76
N SER A 613 4.67 30.66 14.45
CA SER A 613 3.39 30.88 13.75
C SER A 613 2.67 29.55 13.50
N VAL A 614 2.16 28.92 14.56
CA VAL A 614 1.35 27.70 14.49
C VAL A 614 0.05 27.91 15.27
N LYS A 615 -1.07 27.47 14.68
CA LYS A 615 -2.44 27.58 15.18
C LYS A 615 -2.53 27.26 16.68
N VAL A 616 -2.84 28.28 17.46
CA VAL A 616 -3.06 28.16 18.90
C VAL A 616 -4.56 27.96 19.14
N THR A 617 -4.93 27.05 20.03
CA THR A 617 -6.32 26.89 20.51
C THR A 617 -6.74 28.13 21.31
N ASP A 618 -8.05 28.34 21.51
CA ASP A 618 -8.56 29.55 22.20
C ASP A 618 -7.95 29.74 23.60
N LYS A 619 -7.63 28.66 24.34
CA LYS A 619 -6.94 28.74 25.64
C LYS A 619 -5.48 29.21 25.55
N GLY A 620 -4.75 28.80 24.52
CA GLY A 620 -3.38 29.29 24.32
C GLY A 620 -3.36 30.72 23.76
N PHE A 621 -4.43 31.17 23.11
CA PHE A 621 -4.61 32.56 22.73
C PHE A 621 -4.74 33.48 23.95
N ASP A 622 -5.57 33.08 24.92
CA ASP A 622 -5.78 33.84 26.15
C ASP A 622 -4.52 33.89 27.02
N PHE A 623 -3.75 32.79 27.08
CA PHE A 623 -2.44 32.77 27.74
C PHE A 623 -1.44 33.75 27.10
N LEU A 624 -1.33 33.76 25.76
CA LEU A 624 -0.41 34.66 25.06
C LEU A 624 -0.83 36.13 25.17
N ARG A 625 -2.13 36.39 25.31
CA ARG A 625 -2.68 37.72 25.54
C ARG A 625 -2.34 38.21 26.96
N GLN A 626 -2.61 37.40 27.97
CA GLN A 626 -2.29 37.69 29.38
C GLN A 626 -0.78 37.96 29.54
N LEU A 627 0.06 37.11 28.95
CA LEU A 627 1.52 37.26 28.98
C LEU A 627 2.00 38.56 28.33
N ALA A 628 1.33 39.02 27.27
CA ALA A 628 1.64 40.28 26.59
C ALA A 628 1.14 41.52 27.36
N GLU A 629 0.03 41.39 28.09
CA GLU A 629 -0.50 42.44 28.97
C GLU A 629 0.36 42.61 30.23
N ASP A 630 0.86 41.51 30.79
CA ASP A 630 1.69 41.50 32.00
C ASP A 630 3.14 41.95 31.73
N ASN A 631 3.58 42.02 30.46
CA ASN A 631 4.97 42.33 30.10
C ASN A 631 5.08 43.33 28.90
N PRO A 632 4.65 44.59 29.08
CA PRO A 632 4.50 45.56 27.99
C PRO A 632 5.82 45.94 27.28
N ASP A 633 6.97 45.81 27.95
CA ASP A 633 8.29 46.13 27.37
C ASP A 633 8.75 45.09 26.34
N LEU A 634 8.23 43.86 26.43
CA LEU A 634 8.51 42.77 25.50
C LEU A 634 7.61 42.83 24.25
N PHE A 635 6.49 43.54 24.31
CA PHE A 635 5.47 43.61 23.25
C PHE A 635 5.03 45.06 22.95
N PRO A 636 5.83 45.86 22.21
CA PRO A 636 5.51 47.27 21.98
C PRO A 636 4.20 47.47 21.18
N LYS A 637 3.26 48.22 21.78
CA LYS A 637 1.84 48.39 21.39
C LYS A 637 1.53 48.75 19.93
N LYS A 638 2.50 49.22 19.12
CA LYS A 638 2.23 49.69 17.74
C LYS A 638 2.33 48.62 16.63
N ARG A 639 2.69 47.36 16.90
CA ARG A 639 3.05 46.42 15.80
C ARG A 639 2.58 44.97 15.92
N VAL A 640 1.60 44.66 16.75
CA VAL A 640 1.05 43.30 16.85
C VAL A 640 -0.44 43.32 16.49
N ARG A 641 -0.78 42.90 15.26
CA ARG A 641 -2.17 42.61 14.84
C ARG A 641 -2.40 41.11 14.94
N ILE A 642 -3.06 40.67 16.01
CA ILE A 642 -3.51 39.29 16.16
C ILE A 642 -4.92 39.22 15.54
N LYS A 643 -5.09 38.47 14.45
CA LYS A 643 -6.40 38.29 13.80
C LYS A 643 -7.03 36.96 14.20
N ARG A 644 -8.24 37.00 14.76
CA ARG A 644 -9.15 35.84 14.82
C ARG A 644 -9.56 35.47 13.39
N THR A 645 -9.34 34.22 12.99
CA THR A 645 -10.00 33.65 11.80
C THR A 645 -11.10 32.75 12.30
N TYR A 646 -12.34 33.25 12.31
CA TYR A 646 -13.51 32.39 12.47
C TYR A 646 -13.66 31.58 11.20
N ARG A 647 -13.57 30.25 11.29
CA ARG A 647 -14.19 29.36 10.30
C ARG A 647 -15.68 29.38 10.61
N HIS A 648 -16.47 30.00 9.74
CA HIS A 648 -17.91 29.77 9.74
C HIS A 648 -18.20 28.30 9.41
N ASN A 649 -19.28 27.82 10.03
CA ASN A 649 -19.78 26.45 10.13
C ASN A 649 -19.79 25.65 8.83
#